data_AF-A0A924Y3A6-F1
#
_entry.id   AF-A0A924Y3A6-F1
#
_cell.length_a   1.000
_cell.length_b   1.000
_cell.length_c   1.000
_cell.angle_alpha   90.00
_cell.angle_beta   90.00
_cell.angle_gamma   90.00
#
_symmetry.space_group_name_H-M   'P 1'
#
loop_
_entity.id
_entity.type
_entity.pdbx_description
1 polymer ?
#
loop_
_entity_poly.entity_id
_entity_poly.type
_entity_poly.pdbx_seq_one_letter_code
_entity_poly.pdbx_strand_id
1 'polypeptide(L)'
;IKSNVAMHASWDNPKPTGADDYPNSLMGEISAIRQALYDAVSAELSLSEYAKNPVGKERPVISAQISALVPVVKKQKPLVIHADSAVAIRRALRIAKEFGLTPVIEGGAEAGAVAGELKAVGASVLLTTALPEPPKLLDGEDDPTTLQGYRYRAIVPRTAGRLAAAGVPFAFATDGLKSVDDYRKNVRKMIAAGLPADAATVAATQSAAKIFGVDRQIGSLAPGSIGNVLVVDGDLWGAKTKIRYLFVDGKKTEVGESATKPGAASSVAKSEPPVKAEPEPPKMTLEEAKKMLPAGVTVEQALKYLRESPKQAEEFLPKGVSVNDAIAVLEGSGEGDSKPSDGATIPTKKDADEVTAPPTVGTGLVPPLPPQIAGWFVLRGATVWTVAKDGVMTGTDVYVRDGKIAAIGANLSVPGGTLEIDAKGKHVTPGMIDAHSHTAMDAVNEGSNIVTSECRIEDVIDPEDVNIYRQLAGGTTAANLLHGSANAIGGQNQIVKLRWGQDADGMRFENAPKGIKFALGENPTQSNYQPTSPRYPYSRMGVERVIREAFTMARDYQSDWKAYKGGKRSLPPQRDLRMDALVEILEGKRVVHCHSYRQDEILAMIRVADDFGFKVGTFQHVMEGYKVADEMAKHGAGGSTFSDWWAYKFEVRDAIQYNGALMNERGVLTSFNSDSSELARRLNLEAAKAVHWGNVTPQEAIKFVTINPAKQLGIDKYVGSLEKGKDADIAVWSGDPLSSMTICEKTFVDGKLLFDRAADLAARPALEAEKKRLALAEKPKKATPSPSPTTSPKPPVESVAVSDAKPAETQAPATGAVTAIVGATVHPLVGADIPNGVVVMQGGKILAVGAKEAVAIPADASVTDATGMHVYPGMFDADTQMGLREIDSMRETVDAREMATFSPELRAAVSVNPDTDLLPEARANGILSVVTAPEGGTISGQGAVLSLNGWTWEELAIDPSVGMYIQFPRMGQRRFRETAHRCEETAGGHAEDNDPYLRSGAYVPGGTMDTRAMRFGMLPSLLGADESDATEKEEERAEKALRPLNDFLESAKRYKMAKESGTLKHNDTKWEAILPVLAGEKPFFVRADREKDIKAAVNWAKKNGFRMVLVSGQEADKCADFLAREKVPVILGPVQNLPRTQDAPYDDAFTIPARLAKAGVVFCLTSGETSNIRRLPWQAAMAASYGLDPETALKAITLTPAQITGHASHLGSIETGKDATVIITTGNPLEITSVVKAAFIRGESINLQTRQKQLYERYQSRPKK
;
A
#
# COMPACT_ATOMS: atom_id res chain seq x y z
N ILE A 1 -6.42 -2.93 -50.18
CA ILE A 1 -7.64 -2.55 -49.44
C ILE A 1 -7.39 -1.27 -48.63
N LYS A 2 -6.66 -1.28 -47.50
CA LYS A 2 -6.14 -0.06 -46.81
C LYS A 2 -5.18 -0.51 -45.69
N SER A 3 -4.03 0.16 -45.50
CA SER A 3 -3.16 -0.09 -44.32
C SER A 3 -3.44 0.94 -43.22
N ASN A 4 -3.13 0.62 -41.97
CA ASN A 4 -3.26 1.52 -40.80
C ASN A 4 -4.69 2.08 -40.58
N VAL A 5 -5.69 1.19 -40.57
CA VAL A 5 -7.12 1.56 -40.57
C VAL A 5 -7.68 2.02 -39.21
N ALA A 6 -7.08 1.61 -38.09
CA ALA A 6 -7.54 1.89 -36.74
C ALA A 6 -6.37 1.94 -35.74
N MET A 7 -6.61 2.49 -34.56
CA MET A 7 -5.76 2.32 -33.38
C MET A 7 -6.52 1.48 -32.36
N HIS A 8 -5.86 0.50 -31.73
CA HIS A 8 -6.48 -0.34 -30.71
C HIS A 8 -6.02 0.09 -29.32
N ALA A 9 -6.94 0.07 -28.37
CA ALA A 9 -6.70 0.20 -26.94
C ALA A 9 -7.44 -0.94 -26.21
N SER A 10 -6.83 -1.47 -25.16
CA SER A 10 -7.42 -2.51 -24.32
C SER A 10 -6.97 -2.33 -22.87
N TRP A 11 -7.81 -2.76 -21.95
CA TRP A 11 -7.58 -2.85 -20.50
C TRP A 11 -7.99 -4.22 -19.95
N ASP A 12 -8.09 -5.23 -20.84
CA ASP A 12 -8.43 -6.62 -20.48
C ASP A 12 -7.19 -7.52 -20.55
N ASN A 13 -5.98 -6.95 -20.39
CA ASN A 13 -4.75 -7.72 -20.53
C ASN A 13 -4.53 -8.60 -19.29
N PRO A 14 -4.50 -9.94 -19.40
CA PRO A 14 -4.24 -10.82 -18.28
C PRO A 14 -2.78 -10.67 -17.86
N LYS A 15 -2.51 -9.78 -16.90
CA LYS A 15 -1.21 -9.50 -16.27
C LYS A 15 -0.04 -9.38 -17.27
N PRO A 16 0.52 -8.18 -17.52
CA PRO A 16 1.74 -8.06 -18.30
C PRO A 16 2.79 -9.07 -17.81
N THR A 17 3.59 -9.59 -18.73
CA THR A 17 4.67 -10.54 -18.46
C THR A 17 5.68 -9.90 -17.51
N GLY A 18 5.42 -9.99 -16.20
CA GLY A 18 6.08 -9.23 -15.13
C GLY A 18 5.04 -8.49 -14.28
N ALA A 19 4.71 -8.99 -13.09
CA ALA A 19 3.72 -8.39 -12.18
C ALA A 19 4.10 -6.98 -11.66
N ASP A 20 5.31 -6.51 -11.99
CA ASP A 20 5.94 -5.31 -11.43
C ASP A 20 5.93 -4.09 -12.38
N ASP A 21 5.52 -4.25 -13.65
CA ASP A 21 5.50 -3.14 -14.62
C ASP A 21 4.20 -2.31 -14.51
N TYR A 22 4.34 -0.98 -14.61
CA TYR A 22 3.19 -0.07 -14.66
C TYR A 22 2.59 -0.01 -16.08
N PRO A 23 1.26 0.00 -16.22
CA PRO A 23 0.23 -0.19 -15.18
C PRO A 23 -0.07 -1.68 -14.91
N ASN A 24 -0.53 -2.02 -13.70
CA ASN A 24 -0.95 -3.38 -13.34
C ASN A 24 -2.38 -3.49 -12.77
N SER A 25 -3.16 -2.41 -12.87
CA SER A 25 -4.57 -2.35 -12.50
C SER A 25 -5.43 -1.71 -13.59
N LEU A 26 -6.73 -2.01 -13.61
CA LEU A 26 -7.69 -1.43 -14.56
C LEU A 26 -7.71 0.11 -14.53
N MET A 27 -7.65 0.72 -13.34
CA MET A 27 -7.61 2.18 -13.23
C MET A 27 -6.29 2.77 -13.73
N GLY A 28 -5.17 2.06 -13.55
CA GLY A 28 -3.87 2.42 -14.12
C GLY A 28 -3.88 2.35 -15.63
N GLU A 29 -4.44 1.30 -16.22
CA GLU A 29 -4.59 1.15 -17.67
C GLU A 29 -5.47 2.24 -18.28
N ILE A 30 -6.63 2.53 -17.66
CA ILE A 30 -7.50 3.65 -18.06
C ILE A 30 -6.76 4.98 -17.98
N SER A 31 -5.99 5.21 -16.91
CA SER A 31 -5.22 6.44 -16.72
C SER A 31 -4.08 6.57 -17.74
N ALA A 32 -3.40 5.48 -18.08
CA ALA A 32 -2.35 5.44 -19.09
C ALA A 32 -2.91 5.74 -20.49
N ILE A 33 -4.04 5.12 -20.87
CA ILE A 33 -4.74 5.40 -22.13
C ILE A 33 -5.15 6.88 -22.19
N ARG A 34 -5.72 7.40 -21.09
CA ARG A 34 -6.16 8.81 -21.00
C ARG A 34 -4.97 9.77 -21.11
N GLN A 35 -3.86 9.50 -20.42
CA GLN A 35 -2.63 10.32 -20.51
C GLN A 35 -2.07 10.30 -21.93
N ALA A 36 -1.99 9.13 -22.58
CA ALA A 36 -1.50 9.01 -23.96
C ALA A 36 -2.34 9.81 -24.96
N LEU A 37 -3.67 9.88 -24.75
CA LEU A 37 -4.55 10.72 -25.57
C LEU A 37 -4.33 12.22 -25.30
N TYR A 38 -4.11 12.66 -24.05
CA TYR A 38 -3.75 14.04 -23.73
C TYR A 38 -2.38 14.44 -24.28
N ASP A 39 -1.42 13.53 -24.28
CA ASP A 39 -0.11 13.71 -24.90
C ASP A 39 -0.26 13.89 -26.42
N ALA A 40 -1.13 13.11 -27.06
CA ALA A 40 -1.44 13.25 -28.49
C ALA A 40 -2.12 14.59 -28.82
N VAL A 41 -3.03 15.07 -27.96
CA VAL A 41 -3.62 16.42 -28.09
C VAL A 41 -2.53 17.50 -27.96
N SER A 42 -1.64 17.37 -26.98
CA SER A 42 -0.54 18.33 -26.77
C SER A 42 0.45 18.34 -27.94
N ALA A 43 0.74 17.16 -28.49
CA ALA A 43 1.56 16.99 -29.68
C ALA A 43 0.92 17.63 -30.92
N GLU A 44 -0.38 17.41 -31.14
CA GLU A 44 -1.13 18.03 -32.23
C GLU A 44 -1.09 19.55 -32.16
N LEU A 45 -1.35 20.13 -30.99
CA LEU A 45 -1.30 21.58 -30.76
C LEU A 45 0.09 22.14 -31.04
N SER A 46 1.14 21.47 -30.54
CA SER A 46 2.53 21.89 -30.73
C SER A 46 2.94 21.86 -32.21
N LEU A 47 2.58 20.80 -32.94
CA LEU A 47 2.84 20.67 -34.37
C LEU A 47 2.06 21.71 -35.18
N SER A 48 0.79 21.91 -34.86
CA SER A 48 -0.07 22.88 -35.54
C SER A 48 0.43 24.31 -35.33
N GLU A 49 0.91 24.66 -34.13
CA GLU A 49 1.46 25.98 -33.86
C GLU A 49 2.84 26.21 -34.51
N TYR A 50 3.70 25.19 -34.50
CA TYR A 50 4.96 25.24 -35.24
C TYR A 50 4.72 25.40 -36.75
N ALA A 51 3.75 24.68 -37.31
CA ALA A 51 3.41 24.75 -38.74
C ALA A 51 2.92 26.14 -39.19
N LYS A 52 2.27 26.91 -38.29
CA LYS A 52 1.82 28.29 -38.60
C LYS A 52 2.97 29.28 -38.72
N ASN A 53 3.99 29.18 -37.85
CA ASN A 53 5.13 30.09 -37.87
C ASN A 53 6.42 29.38 -37.40
N PRO A 54 7.12 28.66 -38.29
CA PRO A 54 8.30 27.88 -37.94
C PRO A 54 9.58 28.72 -37.86
N VAL A 55 9.57 29.95 -38.39
CA VAL A 55 10.79 30.78 -38.49
C VAL A 55 11.26 31.19 -37.10
N GLY A 56 12.49 30.83 -36.75
CA GLY A 56 13.11 31.15 -35.46
C GLY A 56 12.58 30.36 -34.26
N LYS A 57 11.74 29.32 -34.48
CA LYS A 57 11.26 28.42 -33.42
C LYS A 57 11.92 27.04 -33.54
N GLU A 58 12.19 26.39 -32.41
CA GLU A 58 12.62 25.00 -32.41
C GLU A 58 11.46 24.07 -32.80
N ARG A 59 11.76 23.05 -33.61
CA ARG A 59 10.78 22.03 -34.02
C ARG A 59 10.42 21.16 -32.81
N PRO A 60 9.12 20.97 -32.50
CA PRO A 60 8.70 20.06 -31.43
C PRO A 60 9.22 18.65 -31.68
N VAL A 61 9.89 18.06 -30.69
CA VAL A 61 10.31 16.65 -30.70
C VAL A 61 9.19 15.84 -30.06
N ILE A 62 8.58 14.96 -30.84
CA ILE A 62 7.45 14.10 -30.41
C ILE A 62 7.85 12.66 -30.66
N SER A 63 7.58 11.78 -29.69
CA SER A 63 7.87 10.36 -29.83
C SER A 63 7.06 9.73 -30.96
N ALA A 64 7.58 8.65 -31.55
CA ALA A 64 6.88 7.94 -32.62
C ALA A 64 5.54 7.36 -32.14
N GLN A 65 5.48 6.93 -30.87
CA GLN A 65 4.29 6.40 -30.22
C GLN A 65 3.18 7.46 -30.13
N ILE A 66 3.49 8.65 -29.61
CA ILE A 66 2.51 9.74 -29.50
C ILE A 66 2.11 10.25 -30.90
N SER A 67 3.06 10.33 -31.83
CA SER A 67 2.79 10.72 -33.22
C SER A 67 1.77 9.80 -33.91
N ALA A 68 1.78 8.50 -33.59
CA ALA A 68 0.82 7.54 -34.13
C ALA A 68 -0.62 7.74 -33.63
N LEU A 69 -0.79 8.40 -32.47
CA LEU A 69 -2.09 8.73 -31.86
C LEU A 69 -2.67 10.06 -32.37
N VAL A 70 -1.86 10.96 -32.93
CA VAL A 70 -2.34 12.26 -33.47
C VAL A 70 -3.51 12.11 -34.45
N PRO A 71 -3.51 11.16 -35.42
CA PRO A 71 -4.66 10.97 -36.31
C PRO A 71 -5.96 10.55 -35.58
N VAL A 72 -5.86 9.92 -34.40
CA VAL A 72 -7.02 9.51 -33.59
C VAL A 72 -7.69 10.74 -32.98
N VAL A 73 -6.93 11.61 -32.31
CA VAL A 73 -7.47 12.84 -31.69
C VAL A 73 -7.95 13.85 -32.74
N LYS A 74 -7.41 13.77 -33.98
CA LYS A 74 -7.92 14.51 -35.15
C LYS A 74 -9.14 13.87 -35.82
N LYS A 75 -9.65 12.75 -35.31
CA LYS A 75 -10.80 12.00 -35.85
C LYS A 75 -10.60 11.51 -37.29
N GLN A 76 -9.35 11.34 -37.71
CA GLN A 76 -8.99 10.81 -39.03
C GLN A 76 -8.85 9.28 -39.01
N LYS A 77 -8.71 8.70 -37.81
CA LYS A 77 -8.59 7.26 -37.58
C LYS A 77 -9.47 6.86 -36.39
N PRO A 78 -10.27 5.78 -36.48
CA PRO A 78 -11.05 5.28 -35.37
C PRO A 78 -10.18 4.73 -34.24
N LEU A 79 -10.66 4.89 -33.01
CA LEU A 79 -10.15 4.22 -31.82
C LEU A 79 -11.03 3.00 -31.55
N VAL A 80 -10.42 1.81 -31.63
CA VAL A 80 -11.04 0.54 -31.25
C VAL A 80 -10.70 0.29 -29.80
N ILE A 81 -11.71 0.04 -28.96
CA ILE A 81 -11.56 -0.22 -27.53
C ILE A 81 -12.20 -1.56 -27.22
N HIS A 82 -11.41 -2.48 -26.66
CA HIS A 82 -11.93 -3.76 -26.22
C HIS A 82 -12.74 -3.60 -24.91
N ALA A 83 -14.00 -4.07 -24.92
CA ALA A 83 -14.90 -4.03 -23.77
C ALA A 83 -16.08 -5.00 -23.96
N ASP A 84 -16.20 -6.00 -23.08
CA ASP A 84 -17.26 -7.00 -23.16
C ASP A 84 -18.49 -6.72 -22.28
N SER A 85 -18.30 -6.29 -21.03
CA SER A 85 -19.40 -6.05 -20.09
C SER A 85 -20.08 -4.70 -20.31
N ALA A 86 -21.34 -4.57 -19.90
CA ALA A 86 -22.07 -3.29 -19.97
C ALA A 86 -21.32 -2.16 -19.23
N VAL A 87 -20.69 -2.49 -18.09
CA VAL A 87 -19.88 -1.55 -17.31
C VAL A 87 -18.62 -1.12 -18.08
N ALA A 88 -17.88 -2.07 -18.66
CA ALA A 88 -16.69 -1.77 -19.46
C ALA A 88 -17.01 -0.93 -20.71
N ILE A 89 -18.14 -1.20 -21.37
CA ILE A 89 -18.58 -0.41 -22.52
C ILE A 89 -18.87 1.03 -22.11
N ARG A 90 -19.54 1.27 -20.97
CA ARG A 90 -19.77 2.64 -20.47
C ARG A 90 -18.47 3.38 -20.14
N ARG A 91 -17.47 2.68 -19.59
CA ARG A 91 -16.12 3.24 -19.38
C ARG A 91 -15.49 3.68 -20.71
N ALA A 92 -15.56 2.85 -21.74
CA ALA A 92 -15.10 3.19 -23.10
C ALA A 92 -15.83 4.39 -23.68
N LEU A 93 -17.15 4.44 -23.54
CA LEU A 93 -17.96 5.58 -24.00
C LEU A 93 -17.60 6.87 -23.27
N ARG A 94 -17.29 6.80 -21.97
CA ARG A 94 -16.89 7.96 -21.16
C ARG A 94 -15.55 8.53 -21.62
N ILE A 95 -14.54 7.68 -21.82
CA ILE A 95 -13.23 8.10 -22.33
C ILE A 95 -13.39 8.69 -23.73
N ALA A 96 -14.15 8.04 -24.62
CA ALA A 96 -14.35 8.56 -25.97
C ALA A 96 -15.07 9.92 -25.96
N LYS A 97 -16.06 10.10 -25.08
CA LYS A 97 -16.75 11.38 -24.88
C LYS A 97 -15.81 12.49 -24.40
N GLU A 98 -14.87 12.18 -23.50
CA GLU A 98 -13.86 13.13 -22.98
C GLU A 98 -13.03 13.76 -24.12
N PHE A 99 -12.69 12.98 -25.15
CA PHE A 99 -11.91 13.44 -26.31
C PHE A 99 -12.76 13.72 -27.57
N GLY A 100 -14.10 13.65 -27.45
CA GLY A 100 -15.02 13.85 -28.57
C GLY A 100 -14.84 12.83 -29.71
N LEU A 101 -14.44 11.60 -29.38
CA LEU A 101 -14.23 10.49 -30.31
C LEU A 101 -15.51 9.66 -30.47
N THR A 102 -15.65 9.02 -31.63
CA THR A 102 -16.64 7.95 -31.84
C THR A 102 -15.91 6.61 -31.76
N PRO A 103 -16.06 5.84 -30.66
CA PRO A 103 -15.30 4.61 -30.47
C PRO A 103 -15.91 3.47 -31.30
N VAL A 104 -15.06 2.51 -31.63
CA VAL A 104 -15.48 1.18 -32.06
C VAL A 104 -15.27 0.24 -30.88
N ILE A 105 -16.33 -0.41 -30.41
CA ILE A 105 -16.26 -1.37 -29.30
C ILE A 105 -15.89 -2.74 -29.85
N GLU A 106 -14.81 -3.34 -29.38
CA GLU A 106 -14.39 -4.71 -29.70
C GLU A 106 -14.78 -5.66 -28.56
N GLY A 107 -15.25 -6.87 -28.88
CA GLY A 107 -15.83 -7.79 -27.90
C GLY A 107 -17.35 -7.59 -27.81
N GLY A 108 -17.81 -6.74 -26.89
CA GLY A 108 -19.21 -6.34 -26.79
C GLY A 108 -20.18 -7.45 -26.41
N ALA A 109 -19.77 -8.46 -25.64
CA ALA A 109 -20.63 -9.57 -25.21
C ALA A 109 -21.99 -9.11 -24.62
N GLU A 110 -22.00 -8.02 -23.86
CA GLU A 110 -23.19 -7.42 -23.25
C GLU A 110 -23.65 -6.12 -23.93
N ALA A 111 -23.12 -5.77 -25.11
CA ALA A 111 -23.46 -4.54 -25.83
C ALA A 111 -24.97 -4.37 -26.09
N GLY A 112 -25.72 -5.48 -26.12
CA GLY A 112 -27.17 -5.48 -26.24
C GLY A 112 -27.90 -4.82 -25.06
N ALA A 113 -27.30 -4.79 -23.86
CA ALA A 113 -27.85 -4.13 -22.68
C ALA A 113 -27.70 -2.59 -22.75
N VAL A 114 -26.69 -2.10 -23.48
CA VAL A 114 -26.35 -0.68 -23.64
C VAL A 114 -26.57 -0.19 -25.08
N ALA A 115 -27.36 -0.91 -25.88
CA ALA A 115 -27.56 -0.61 -27.30
C ALA A 115 -28.13 0.80 -27.56
N GLY A 116 -28.98 1.31 -26.65
CA GLY A 116 -29.49 2.68 -26.72
C GLY A 116 -28.39 3.73 -26.53
N GLU A 117 -27.47 3.51 -25.59
CA GLU A 117 -26.33 4.38 -25.31
C GLU A 117 -25.33 4.37 -26.49
N LEU A 118 -25.02 3.18 -27.02
CA LEU A 118 -24.17 3.00 -28.19
C LEU A 118 -24.72 3.74 -29.41
N LYS A 119 -26.03 3.63 -29.65
CA LYS A 119 -26.71 4.35 -30.73
C LYS A 119 -26.62 5.87 -30.55
N ALA A 120 -26.84 6.35 -29.33
CA ALA A 120 -26.86 7.78 -29.04
C ALA A 120 -25.51 8.46 -29.35
N VAL A 121 -24.39 7.76 -29.15
CA VAL A 121 -23.04 8.27 -29.46
C VAL A 121 -22.53 7.90 -30.87
N GLY A 122 -23.31 7.13 -31.63
CA GLY A 122 -22.93 6.64 -32.96
C GLY A 122 -21.80 5.61 -32.96
N ALA A 123 -21.58 4.91 -31.84
CA ALA A 123 -20.57 3.86 -31.73
C ALA A 123 -20.93 2.65 -32.59
N SER A 124 -19.90 1.93 -33.07
CA SER A 124 -20.04 0.65 -33.77
C SER A 124 -19.47 -0.48 -32.93
N VAL A 125 -19.96 -1.70 -33.12
CA VAL A 125 -19.53 -2.88 -32.34
C VAL A 125 -18.90 -3.94 -33.24
N LEU A 126 -17.65 -4.32 -32.98
CA LEU A 126 -17.02 -5.55 -33.46
C LEU A 126 -17.37 -6.68 -32.47
N LEU A 127 -18.54 -7.27 -32.69
CA LEU A 127 -19.17 -8.22 -31.78
C LEU A 127 -18.44 -9.57 -31.82
N THR A 128 -17.94 -10.01 -30.67
CA THR A 128 -17.34 -11.33 -30.52
C THR A 128 -18.33 -12.43 -30.89
N THR A 129 -17.84 -13.42 -31.64
CA THR A 129 -18.59 -14.64 -31.93
C THR A 129 -18.26 -15.78 -30.98
N ALA A 130 -17.36 -15.55 -30.01
CA ALA A 130 -17.10 -16.48 -28.92
C ALA A 130 -18.22 -16.38 -27.87
N LEU A 131 -19.07 -17.41 -27.80
CA LEU A 131 -20.13 -17.49 -26.80
C LEU A 131 -19.58 -18.10 -25.49
N PRO A 132 -20.02 -17.63 -24.32
CA PRO A 132 -19.53 -18.14 -23.04
C PRO A 132 -19.90 -19.62 -22.86
N GLU A 133 -18.95 -20.40 -22.36
CA GLU A 133 -19.15 -21.82 -22.05
C GLU A 133 -19.43 -22.02 -20.55
N PRO A 134 -20.14 -23.09 -20.16
CA PRO A 134 -20.20 -23.52 -18.77
C PRO A 134 -18.78 -23.84 -18.25
N PRO A 135 -18.49 -23.62 -16.96
CA PRO A 135 -17.21 -24.03 -16.38
C PRO A 135 -17.03 -25.55 -16.49
N LYS A 136 -15.77 -26.00 -16.66
CA LYS A 136 -15.44 -27.43 -16.58
C LYS A 136 -15.49 -27.86 -15.10
N LEU A 137 -16.43 -28.74 -14.77
CA LEU A 137 -16.52 -29.35 -13.44
C LEU A 137 -15.46 -30.47 -13.31
N LEU A 138 -14.86 -30.59 -12.13
CA LEU A 138 -14.13 -31.80 -11.75
C LEU A 138 -15.14 -32.91 -11.42
N ASP A 139 -14.82 -34.17 -11.71
CA ASP A 139 -15.75 -35.28 -11.50
C ASP A 139 -16.11 -35.42 -10.01
N GLY A 140 -17.40 -35.28 -9.70
CA GLY A 140 -17.94 -35.39 -8.34
C GLY A 140 -18.39 -34.07 -7.68
N GLU A 141 -18.20 -32.92 -8.32
CA GLU A 141 -18.64 -31.62 -7.78
C GLU A 141 -19.99 -31.16 -8.36
N ASP A 142 -20.88 -30.67 -7.49
CA ASP A 142 -22.07 -29.90 -7.89
C ASP A 142 -21.65 -28.50 -8.36
N ASP A 143 -22.21 -28.05 -9.48
CA ASP A 143 -21.93 -26.75 -10.12
C ASP A 143 -22.09 -25.55 -9.14
N PRO A 144 -21.01 -24.81 -8.82
CA PRO A 144 -21.05 -23.66 -7.92
C PRO A 144 -21.44 -22.34 -8.63
N THR A 145 -22.04 -22.36 -9.83
CA THR A 145 -22.38 -21.12 -10.54
C THR A 145 -23.47 -20.29 -9.84
N THR A 146 -23.29 -18.96 -9.86
CA THR A 146 -24.24 -17.98 -9.34
C THR A 146 -25.43 -17.82 -10.30
N LEU A 147 -26.59 -17.37 -9.80
CA LEU A 147 -27.75 -17.04 -10.66
C LEU A 147 -27.36 -16.02 -11.75
N GLN A 148 -26.46 -15.09 -11.44
CA GLN A 148 -25.94 -14.09 -12.38
C GLN A 148 -25.11 -14.74 -13.49
N GLY A 149 -24.27 -15.74 -13.18
CA GLY A 149 -23.53 -16.50 -14.20
C GLY A 149 -24.45 -17.24 -15.18
N TYR A 150 -25.55 -17.82 -14.69
CA TYR A 150 -26.57 -18.43 -15.54
C TYR A 150 -27.30 -17.41 -16.43
N ARG A 151 -27.67 -16.25 -15.87
CA ARG A 151 -28.30 -15.16 -16.63
C ARG A 151 -27.38 -14.64 -17.73
N TYR A 152 -26.10 -14.44 -17.42
CA TYR A 152 -25.08 -14.01 -18.38
C TYR A 152 -25.03 -14.91 -19.62
N ARG A 153 -24.88 -16.23 -19.43
CA ARG A 153 -24.85 -17.21 -20.53
C ARG A 153 -26.15 -17.26 -21.35
N ALA A 154 -27.29 -17.02 -20.72
CA ALA A 154 -28.58 -16.97 -21.41
C ALA A 154 -28.78 -15.66 -22.23
N ILE A 155 -28.11 -14.57 -21.85
CA ILE A 155 -28.27 -13.25 -22.47
C ILE A 155 -27.31 -13.04 -23.65
N VAL A 156 -26.03 -13.42 -23.52
CA VAL A 156 -24.99 -13.12 -24.54
C VAL A 156 -25.38 -13.56 -25.97
N PRO A 157 -25.98 -14.75 -26.21
CA PRO A 157 -26.40 -15.14 -27.56
C PRO A 157 -27.45 -14.19 -28.20
N ARG A 158 -28.21 -13.44 -27.39
CA ARG A 158 -29.26 -12.51 -27.84
C ARG A 158 -28.70 -11.12 -28.18
N THR A 159 -27.43 -10.84 -27.86
CA THR A 159 -26.82 -9.50 -28.01
C THR A 159 -26.88 -9.00 -29.46
N ALA A 160 -26.52 -9.83 -30.43
CA ALA A 160 -26.55 -9.44 -31.85
C ALA A 160 -27.96 -9.02 -32.33
N GLY A 161 -29.00 -9.77 -31.91
CA GLY A 161 -30.39 -9.44 -32.24
C GLY A 161 -30.84 -8.12 -31.62
N ARG A 162 -30.41 -7.82 -30.39
CA ARG A 162 -30.69 -6.54 -29.71
C ARG A 162 -30.00 -5.36 -30.39
N LEU A 163 -28.74 -5.50 -30.80
CA LEU A 163 -28.02 -4.46 -31.55
C LEU A 163 -28.71 -4.17 -32.89
N ALA A 164 -29.09 -5.22 -33.61
CA ALA A 164 -29.84 -5.10 -34.87
C ALA A 164 -31.18 -4.36 -34.67
N ALA A 165 -31.96 -4.74 -33.64
CA ALA A 165 -33.24 -4.12 -33.33
C ALA A 165 -33.09 -2.64 -32.91
N ALA A 166 -32.03 -2.29 -32.19
CA ALA A 166 -31.72 -0.91 -31.81
C ALA A 166 -31.21 -0.07 -33.00
N GLY A 167 -30.72 -0.71 -34.07
CA GLY A 167 -30.07 -0.04 -35.20
C GLY A 167 -28.63 0.40 -34.90
N VAL A 168 -27.94 -0.30 -33.99
CA VAL A 168 -26.51 -0.07 -33.73
C VAL A 168 -25.70 -0.77 -34.82
N PRO A 169 -24.78 -0.08 -35.52
CA PRO A 169 -23.91 -0.73 -36.49
C PRO A 169 -23.02 -1.75 -35.81
N PHE A 170 -23.03 -3.00 -36.27
CA PHE A 170 -22.14 -4.03 -35.77
C PHE A 170 -21.61 -4.95 -36.87
N ALA A 171 -20.44 -5.51 -36.64
CA ALA A 171 -19.80 -6.54 -37.46
C ALA A 171 -19.30 -7.68 -36.57
N PHE A 172 -19.13 -8.87 -37.12
CA PHE A 172 -18.62 -10.00 -36.34
C PHE A 172 -17.10 -10.00 -36.22
N ALA A 173 -16.60 -10.23 -35.02
CA ALA A 173 -15.20 -10.50 -34.72
C ALA A 173 -15.00 -11.99 -34.41
N THR A 174 -13.89 -12.55 -34.89
CA THR A 174 -13.47 -13.94 -34.65
C THR A 174 -12.52 -14.09 -33.48
N ASP A 175 -12.15 -12.98 -32.83
CA ASP A 175 -11.32 -12.99 -31.64
C ASP A 175 -11.97 -13.79 -30.50
N GLY A 176 -11.15 -14.50 -29.72
CA GLY A 176 -11.61 -15.40 -28.65
C GLY A 176 -12.20 -16.75 -29.08
N LEU A 177 -12.34 -17.03 -30.39
CA LEU A 177 -12.80 -18.36 -30.85
C LEU A 177 -11.72 -19.43 -30.62
N LYS A 178 -12.13 -20.59 -30.07
CA LYS A 178 -11.26 -21.77 -29.94
C LYS A 178 -10.95 -22.44 -31.29
N SER A 179 -11.90 -22.37 -32.22
CA SER A 179 -11.77 -22.88 -33.59
C SER A 179 -12.53 -21.97 -34.56
N VAL A 180 -11.95 -21.76 -35.75
CA VAL A 180 -12.61 -21.04 -36.85
C VAL A 180 -13.90 -21.77 -37.29
N ASP A 181 -13.99 -23.09 -37.08
CA ASP A 181 -15.18 -23.88 -37.38
C ASP A 181 -16.39 -23.50 -36.50
N ASP A 182 -16.14 -22.94 -35.31
CA ASP A 182 -17.20 -22.50 -34.40
C ASP A 182 -17.87 -21.20 -34.88
N TYR A 183 -17.26 -20.45 -35.80
CA TYR A 183 -17.79 -19.17 -36.29
C TYR A 183 -19.23 -19.30 -36.84
N ARG A 184 -19.43 -20.14 -37.87
CA ARG A 184 -20.78 -20.35 -38.47
C ARG A 184 -21.74 -21.02 -37.48
N LYS A 185 -21.24 -21.80 -36.51
CA LYS A 185 -22.05 -22.44 -35.47
C LYS A 185 -22.55 -21.42 -34.45
N ASN A 186 -21.71 -20.49 -34.00
CA ASN A 186 -22.08 -19.48 -33.02
C ASN A 186 -22.96 -18.38 -33.62
N VAL A 187 -22.72 -17.96 -34.87
CA VAL A 187 -23.65 -17.05 -35.58
C VAL A 187 -25.03 -17.69 -35.74
N ARG A 188 -25.12 -19.00 -36.06
CA ARG A 188 -26.41 -19.71 -36.08
C ARG A 188 -27.11 -19.71 -34.72
N LYS A 189 -26.37 -19.85 -33.62
CA LYS A 189 -26.94 -19.74 -32.26
C LYS A 189 -27.49 -18.34 -32.00
N MET A 190 -26.82 -17.28 -32.47
CA MET A 190 -27.31 -15.91 -32.37
C MET A 190 -28.56 -15.68 -33.21
N ILE A 191 -28.64 -16.26 -34.42
CA ILE A 191 -29.86 -16.25 -35.26
C ILE A 191 -31.00 -16.95 -34.53
N ALA A 192 -30.76 -18.15 -34.00
CA ALA A 192 -31.75 -18.88 -33.20
C ALA A 192 -32.18 -18.11 -31.94
N ALA A 193 -31.31 -17.24 -31.42
CA ALA A 193 -31.57 -16.38 -30.27
C ALA A 193 -32.23 -15.03 -30.63
N GLY A 194 -32.53 -14.77 -31.91
CA GLY A 194 -33.33 -13.62 -32.35
C GLY A 194 -32.64 -12.64 -33.31
N LEU A 195 -31.45 -12.95 -33.85
CA LEU A 195 -30.82 -12.15 -34.90
C LEU A 195 -31.43 -12.47 -36.29
N PRO A 196 -31.92 -11.47 -37.07
CA PRO A 196 -32.36 -11.72 -38.45
C PRO A 196 -31.22 -12.21 -39.34
N ALA A 197 -31.46 -13.22 -40.17
CA ALA A 197 -30.44 -13.83 -41.04
C ALA A 197 -29.79 -12.82 -42.01
N ASP A 198 -30.58 -11.90 -42.57
CA ASP A 198 -30.05 -10.83 -43.44
C ASP A 198 -29.13 -9.88 -42.68
N ALA A 199 -29.49 -9.53 -41.43
CA ALA A 199 -28.64 -8.70 -40.57
C ALA A 199 -27.33 -9.43 -40.21
N ALA A 200 -27.35 -10.75 -40.04
CA ALA A 200 -26.15 -11.56 -39.84
C ALA A 200 -25.23 -11.51 -41.09
N THR A 201 -25.80 -11.59 -42.29
CA THR A 201 -25.05 -11.47 -43.55
C THR A 201 -24.43 -10.07 -43.72
N VAL A 202 -25.19 -9.01 -43.43
CA VAL A 202 -24.71 -7.61 -43.45
C VAL A 202 -23.58 -7.41 -42.42
N ALA A 203 -23.73 -7.94 -41.21
CA ALA A 203 -22.71 -7.87 -40.17
C ALA A 203 -21.41 -8.60 -40.55
N ALA A 204 -21.51 -9.73 -41.24
CA ALA A 204 -20.35 -10.50 -41.73
C ALA A 204 -19.65 -9.86 -42.95
N THR A 205 -20.27 -8.87 -43.60
CA THR A 205 -19.78 -8.32 -44.88
C THR A 205 -19.75 -6.79 -44.87
N GLN A 206 -20.85 -6.14 -45.24
CA GLN A 206 -20.94 -4.71 -45.49
C GLN A 206 -20.62 -3.86 -44.25
N SER A 207 -21.11 -4.24 -43.07
CA SER A 207 -20.86 -3.50 -41.83
C SER A 207 -19.37 -3.43 -41.50
N ALA A 208 -18.65 -4.56 -41.63
CA ALA A 208 -17.21 -4.61 -41.38
C ALA A 208 -16.45 -3.65 -42.32
N ALA A 209 -16.81 -3.66 -43.61
CA ALA A 209 -16.21 -2.77 -44.59
C ALA A 209 -16.49 -1.28 -44.28
N LYS A 210 -17.71 -0.97 -43.83
CA LYS A 210 -18.13 0.40 -43.49
C LYS A 210 -17.43 0.95 -42.25
N ILE A 211 -17.28 0.14 -41.19
CA ILE A 211 -16.60 0.53 -39.94
C ILE A 211 -15.17 1.01 -40.21
N PHE A 212 -14.44 0.36 -41.13
CA PHE A 212 -13.05 0.73 -41.47
C PHE A 212 -12.92 1.64 -42.71
N GLY A 213 -14.04 2.06 -43.31
CA GLY A 213 -14.10 2.97 -44.45
C GLY A 213 -13.54 2.38 -45.74
N VAL A 214 -13.84 1.11 -46.03
CA VAL A 214 -13.42 0.36 -47.23
C VAL A 214 -14.61 -0.27 -47.97
N ASP A 215 -15.84 0.15 -47.66
CA ASP A 215 -17.11 -0.30 -48.23
C ASP A 215 -17.28 0.02 -49.73
N ARG A 216 -16.49 0.96 -50.26
CA ARG A 216 -16.38 1.19 -51.72
C ARG A 216 -15.54 0.14 -52.45
N GLN A 217 -14.77 -0.65 -51.73
CA GLN A 217 -13.86 -1.66 -52.30
C GLN A 217 -14.33 -3.09 -52.01
N ILE A 218 -14.85 -3.37 -50.81
CA ILE A 218 -15.19 -4.73 -50.36
C ILE A 218 -16.50 -4.76 -49.56
N GLY A 219 -17.05 -5.96 -49.34
CA GLY A 219 -18.22 -6.18 -48.49
C GLY A 219 -19.57 -6.06 -49.22
N SER A 220 -19.56 -5.84 -50.54
CA SER A 220 -20.76 -5.88 -51.39
C SER A 220 -20.46 -6.53 -52.74
N LEU A 221 -21.52 -6.91 -53.47
CA LEU A 221 -21.45 -7.37 -54.86
C LEU A 221 -21.76 -6.25 -55.86
N ALA A 222 -21.71 -4.98 -55.45
CA ALA A 222 -21.97 -3.85 -56.33
C ALA A 222 -20.88 -3.74 -57.41
N PRO A 223 -21.23 -3.35 -58.66
CA PRO A 223 -20.25 -3.12 -59.72
C PRO A 223 -19.10 -2.20 -59.27
N GLY A 224 -17.86 -2.62 -59.52
CA GLY A 224 -16.65 -1.91 -59.08
C GLY A 224 -16.04 -2.38 -57.75
N SER A 225 -16.73 -3.25 -57.00
CA SER A 225 -16.17 -3.91 -55.81
C SER A 225 -15.15 -4.99 -56.20
N ILE A 226 -14.20 -5.29 -55.32
CA ILE A 226 -13.26 -6.41 -55.45
C ILE A 226 -14.06 -7.72 -55.44
N GLY A 227 -13.77 -8.61 -56.41
CA GLY A 227 -14.49 -9.87 -56.64
C GLY A 227 -14.21 -10.97 -55.61
N ASN A 228 -14.36 -10.67 -54.31
CA ASN A 228 -14.35 -11.64 -53.24
C ASN A 228 -15.75 -12.25 -53.10
N VAL A 229 -16.00 -13.38 -53.75
CA VAL A 229 -17.34 -13.98 -53.89
C VAL A 229 -17.37 -15.38 -53.28
N LEU A 230 -18.29 -15.59 -52.34
CA LEU A 230 -18.59 -16.89 -51.76
C LEU A 230 -19.88 -17.44 -52.39
N VAL A 231 -19.79 -18.61 -53.03
CA VAL A 231 -20.95 -19.31 -53.60
C VAL A 231 -21.25 -20.53 -52.75
N VAL A 232 -22.47 -20.63 -52.24
CA VAL A 232 -22.94 -21.71 -51.36
C VAL A 232 -24.17 -22.43 -51.93
N ASP A 233 -24.41 -23.67 -51.51
CA ASP A 233 -25.61 -24.43 -51.90
C ASP A 233 -26.77 -24.26 -50.88
N GLY A 234 -27.39 -23.08 -50.89
CA GLY A 234 -28.57 -22.77 -50.08
C GLY A 234 -28.39 -21.51 -49.23
N ASP A 235 -29.12 -21.42 -48.13
CA ASP A 235 -28.95 -20.34 -47.15
C ASP A 235 -27.56 -20.41 -46.51
N LEU A 236 -26.83 -19.30 -46.49
CA LEU A 236 -25.48 -19.18 -45.93
C LEU A 236 -25.40 -19.70 -44.49
N TRP A 237 -26.46 -19.50 -43.70
CA TRP A 237 -26.51 -19.91 -42.30
C TRP A 237 -27.17 -21.28 -42.08
N GLY A 238 -27.46 -22.02 -43.15
CA GLY A 238 -27.98 -23.39 -43.07
C GLY A 238 -26.96 -24.37 -42.47
N ALA A 239 -27.43 -25.27 -41.60
CA ALA A 239 -26.58 -26.22 -40.87
C ALA A 239 -25.84 -27.22 -41.76
N LYS A 240 -26.35 -27.46 -42.97
CA LYS A 240 -25.81 -28.41 -43.96
C LYS A 240 -25.22 -27.70 -45.20
N THR A 241 -25.23 -26.36 -45.23
CA THR A 241 -24.83 -25.57 -46.40
C THR A 241 -23.32 -25.63 -46.61
N LYS A 242 -22.92 -26.08 -47.79
CA LYS A 242 -21.55 -26.22 -48.26
C LYS A 242 -21.14 -25.03 -49.13
N ILE A 243 -19.85 -24.70 -49.06
CA ILE A 243 -19.24 -23.74 -49.98
C ILE A 243 -18.96 -24.48 -51.30
N ARG A 244 -19.51 -23.99 -52.41
CA ARG A 244 -19.35 -24.57 -53.75
C ARG A 244 -18.18 -23.94 -54.50
N TYR A 245 -18.06 -22.62 -54.44
CA TYR A 245 -16.97 -21.87 -55.05
C TYR A 245 -16.55 -20.72 -54.15
N LEU A 246 -15.25 -20.47 -54.09
CA LEU A 246 -14.67 -19.27 -53.50
C LEU A 246 -13.95 -18.53 -54.62
N PHE A 247 -14.20 -17.23 -54.73
CA PHE A 247 -13.42 -16.34 -55.59
C PHE A 247 -12.75 -15.30 -54.70
N VAL A 248 -11.44 -15.12 -54.87
CA VAL A 248 -10.66 -14.08 -54.20
C VAL A 248 -10.06 -13.20 -55.28
N ASP A 249 -10.29 -11.88 -55.21
CA ASP A 249 -9.91 -10.90 -56.23
C ASP A 249 -10.39 -11.28 -57.65
N GLY A 250 -11.59 -11.87 -57.75
CA GLY A 250 -12.19 -12.32 -59.01
C GLY A 250 -11.61 -13.62 -59.57
N LYS A 251 -10.66 -14.25 -58.89
CA LYS A 251 -10.06 -15.53 -59.29
C LYS A 251 -10.67 -16.67 -58.49
N LYS A 252 -11.10 -17.73 -59.17
CA LYS A 252 -11.58 -18.95 -58.52
C LYS A 252 -10.45 -19.57 -57.68
N THR A 253 -10.72 -19.81 -56.41
CA THR A 253 -9.83 -20.44 -55.43
C THR A 253 -10.37 -21.83 -55.10
N GLU A 254 -9.49 -22.82 -55.00
CA GLU A 254 -9.89 -24.18 -54.61
C GLU A 254 -10.29 -24.23 -53.13
N VAL A 255 -11.44 -24.85 -52.85
CA VAL A 255 -11.94 -25.09 -51.49
C VAL A 255 -11.60 -26.54 -51.16
N GLY A 256 -10.44 -26.77 -50.52
CA GLY A 256 -9.99 -28.12 -50.16
C GLY A 256 -10.69 -28.69 -48.93
N GLU A 257 -10.90 -30.02 -48.90
CA GLU A 257 -11.15 -30.75 -47.65
C GLU A 257 -9.88 -30.69 -46.79
N SER A 258 -9.98 -30.03 -45.64
CA SER A 258 -8.97 -30.02 -44.55
C SER A 258 -7.51 -29.99 -45.02
N ALA A 259 -7.01 -28.82 -45.41
CA ALA A 259 -5.58 -28.59 -45.46
C ALA A 259 -5.03 -28.56 -44.01
N THR A 260 -4.08 -29.45 -43.78
CA THR A 260 -3.09 -29.52 -42.69
C THR A 260 -2.69 -28.18 -42.06
N LYS A 261 -2.41 -28.25 -40.75
CA LYS A 261 -1.79 -27.22 -39.89
C LYS A 261 -0.95 -26.19 -40.66
N PRO A 262 -1.12 -24.87 -40.43
CA PRO A 262 -0.31 -23.86 -41.11
C PRO A 262 1.16 -24.03 -40.73
N GLY A 263 1.95 -24.47 -41.73
CA GLY A 263 3.39 -24.36 -41.73
C GLY A 263 3.81 -22.89 -41.83
N ALA A 264 4.85 -22.56 -41.09
CA ALA A 264 5.51 -21.26 -41.07
C ALA A 264 5.84 -20.74 -42.48
N ALA A 265 5.52 -19.48 -42.73
CA ALA A 265 6.15 -18.71 -43.80
C ALA A 265 7.22 -17.78 -43.19
N SER A 266 8.47 -18.20 -43.39
CA SER A 266 9.69 -17.41 -43.59
C SER A 266 10.06 -16.31 -42.60
N SER A 267 10.97 -16.71 -41.72
CA SER A 267 11.98 -15.96 -40.98
C SER A 267 12.68 -14.81 -41.71
N VAL A 268 12.97 -13.74 -40.97
CA VAL A 268 14.32 -13.16 -40.92
C VAL A 268 14.99 -13.71 -39.67
N ALA A 269 16.22 -14.18 -39.86
CA ALA A 269 17.05 -15.05 -39.02
C ALA A 269 17.08 -14.76 -37.51
N LYS A 270 17.05 -15.85 -36.72
CA LYS A 270 18.12 -16.19 -35.75
C LYS A 270 18.12 -17.69 -35.46
N SER A 271 19.32 -18.22 -35.30
CA SER A 271 19.76 -19.61 -35.44
C SER A 271 19.80 -20.40 -34.13
N GLU A 272 19.40 -21.68 -34.24
CA GLU A 272 19.91 -22.89 -33.55
C GLU A 272 19.50 -23.21 -32.08
N PRO A 273 19.45 -24.51 -31.67
CA PRO A 273 18.20 -25.29 -31.59
C PRO A 273 17.88 -25.85 -30.17
N PRO A 274 16.63 -26.30 -29.89
CA PRO A 274 16.34 -26.99 -28.64
C PRO A 274 16.52 -28.52 -28.74
N VAL A 275 16.91 -29.07 -27.60
CA VAL A 275 17.23 -30.46 -27.28
C VAL A 275 16.04 -31.40 -27.48
N LYS A 276 16.36 -32.65 -27.87
CA LYS A 276 15.43 -33.78 -28.04
C LYS A 276 14.61 -34.03 -26.76
N ALA A 277 13.31 -34.20 -26.92
CA ALA A 277 12.42 -34.70 -25.88
C ALA A 277 12.85 -36.10 -25.40
N GLU A 278 12.93 -36.28 -24.08
CA GLU A 278 13.05 -37.57 -23.41
C GLU A 278 11.74 -38.37 -23.52
N PRO A 279 11.80 -39.72 -23.51
CA PRO A 279 10.61 -40.57 -23.54
C PRO A 279 9.86 -40.55 -22.21
N GLU A 280 8.52 -40.68 -22.26
CA GLU A 280 7.66 -40.78 -21.08
C GLU A 280 8.09 -41.95 -20.15
N PRO A 281 7.98 -41.77 -18.81
CA PRO A 281 8.26 -42.84 -17.86
C PRO A 281 7.17 -43.94 -17.89
N PRO A 282 7.52 -45.20 -17.53
CA PRO A 282 6.62 -46.34 -17.62
C PRO A 282 5.47 -46.26 -16.58
N LYS A 283 4.23 -46.51 -17.02
CA LYS A 283 3.04 -46.62 -16.15
C LYS A 283 3.01 -47.97 -15.44
N MET A 284 2.92 -47.97 -14.11
CA MET A 284 2.80 -49.17 -13.25
C MET A 284 1.41 -49.81 -13.40
N THR A 285 1.34 -51.14 -13.43
CA THR A 285 0.07 -51.90 -13.51
C THR A 285 -0.47 -52.27 -12.12
N LEU A 286 -1.77 -52.50 -12.00
CA LEU A 286 -2.44 -52.85 -10.74
C LEU A 286 -1.91 -54.14 -10.08
N GLU A 287 -1.44 -55.09 -10.90
CA GLU A 287 -0.84 -56.34 -10.42
C GLU A 287 0.59 -56.14 -9.87
N GLU A 288 1.31 -55.14 -10.36
CA GLU A 288 2.61 -54.74 -9.82
C GLU A 288 2.44 -54.01 -8.48
N ALA A 289 1.46 -53.11 -8.37
CA ALA A 289 1.13 -52.37 -7.15
C ALA A 289 0.81 -53.31 -5.95
N LYS A 290 0.07 -54.40 -6.21
CA LYS A 290 -0.33 -55.38 -5.18
C LYS A 290 0.83 -56.25 -4.68
N LYS A 291 1.86 -56.49 -5.50
CA LYS A 291 3.06 -57.27 -5.12
C LYS A 291 4.04 -56.48 -4.23
N MET A 292 3.88 -55.16 -4.14
CA MET A 292 4.74 -54.29 -3.31
C MET A 292 4.29 -54.21 -1.85
N LEU A 293 3.07 -54.68 -1.52
CA LEU A 293 2.55 -54.66 -0.17
C LEU A 293 3.16 -55.80 0.67
N PRO A 294 3.73 -55.53 1.86
CA PRO A 294 4.16 -56.58 2.78
C PRO A 294 3.01 -57.54 3.07
N ALA A 295 3.32 -58.84 3.23
CA ALA A 295 2.31 -59.85 3.51
C ALA A 295 1.48 -59.47 4.75
N GLY A 296 0.20 -59.13 4.56
CA GLY A 296 -0.74 -58.73 5.61
C GLY A 296 -1.24 -57.28 5.56
N VAL A 297 -0.73 -56.41 4.67
CA VAL A 297 -1.20 -55.02 4.52
C VAL A 297 -2.34 -54.93 3.48
N THR A 298 -3.47 -54.34 3.87
CA THR A 298 -4.64 -54.13 2.98
C THR A 298 -4.48 -52.88 2.09
N VAL A 299 -5.22 -52.83 0.97
CA VAL A 299 -5.19 -51.69 0.02
C VAL A 299 -5.57 -50.37 0.70
N GLU A 300 -6.54 -50.38 1.62
CA GLU A 300 -6.92 -49.20 2.42
C GLU A 300 -5.81 -48.75 3.39
N GLN A 301 -5.10 -49.69 4.02
CA GLN A 301 -3.96 -49.35 4.89
C GLN A 301 -2.80 -48.78 4.07
N ALA A 302 -2.58 -49.28 2.84
CA ALA A 302 -1.59 -48.76 1.92
C ALA A 302 -1.94 -47.36 1.42
N LEU A 303 -3.20 -47.12 1.02
CA LEU A 303 -3.70 -45.80 0.62
C LEU A 303 -3.59 -44.78 1.77
N LYS A 304 -3.89 -45.22 2.99
CA LYS A 304 -3.72 -44.40 4.19
C LYS A 304 -2.26 -44.02 4.42
N TYR A 305 -1.34 -44.99 4.35
CA TYR A 305 0.09 -44.74 4.53
C TYR A 305 0.69 -43.83 3.43
N LEU A 306 0.31 -44.04 2.16
CA LEU A 306 0.72 -43.21 1.02
C LEU A 306 0.26 -41.75 1.16
N ARG A 307 -0.93 -41.52 1.73
CA ARG A 307 -1.48 -40.17 1.94
C ARG A 307 -0.95 -39.46 3.18
N GLU A 308 -0.71 -40.20 4.27
CA GLU A 308 -0.28 -39.61 5.55
C GLU A 308 1.25 -39.39 5.63
N SER A 309 2.06 -40.21 4.94
CA SER A 309 3.53 -40.14 4.98
C SER A 309 4.19 -40.18 3.58
N PRO A 310 3.87 -39.26 2.66
CA PRO A 310 4.23 -39.37 1.24
C PRO A 310 5.74 -39.45 0.99
N LYS A 311 6.57 -38.67 1.71
CA LYS A 311 8.04 -38.68 1.51
C LYS A 311 8.72 -39.99 1.92
N GLN A 312 8.19 -40.68 2.94
CA GLN A 312 8.71 -41.97 3.38
C GLN A 312 8.21 -43.11 2.49
N ALA A 313 7.01 -42.96 1.92
CA ALA A 313 6.46 -43.94 0.99
C ALA A 313 7.20 -43.93 -0.37
N GLU A 314 7.72 -42.77 -0.79
CA GLU A 314 8.46 -42.59 -2.04
C GLU A 314 9.76 -43.43 -2.09
N GLU A 315 10.41 -43.71 -0.95
CA GLU A 315 11.59 -44.58 -0.85
C GLU A 315 11.29 -46.07 -1.16
N PHE A 316 10.04 -46.50 -1.03
CA PHE A 316 9.61 -47.88 -1.28
C PHE A 316 8.95 -48.04 -2.66
N LEU A 317 8.74 -46.95 -3.41
CA LEU A 317 8.19 -46.96 -4.75
C LEU A 317 9.30 -47.17 -5.80
N PRO A 318 8.99 -47.79 -6.96
CA PRO A 318 9.97 -47.95 -8.02
C PRO A 318 10.45 -46.59 -8.53
N LYS A 319 11.72 -46.50 -8.92
CA LYS A 319 12.35 -45.27 -9.40
C LYS A 319 11.56 -44.69 -10.59
N GLY A 320 10.93 -43.53 -10.40
CA GLY A 320 10.12 -42.83 -11.41
C GLY A 320 8.60 -42.97 -11.26
N VAL A 321 8.08 -43.66 -10.24
CA VAL A 321 6.64 -43.73 -9.92
C VAL A 321 6.35 -42.77 -8.77
N SER A 322 5.45 -41.81 -8.98
CA SER A 322 5.06 -40.87 -7.93
C SER A 322 4.06 -41.49 -6.94
N VAL A 323 4.04 -40.99 -5.71
CA VAL A 323 3.06 -41.41 -4.68
C VAL A 323 1.62 -41.23 -5.18
N ASN A 324 1.34 -40.18 -5.94
CA ASN A 324 0.02 -39.90 -6.48
C ASN A 324 -0.41 -40.91 -7.56
N ASP A 325 0.53 -41.39 -8.38
CA ASP A 325 0.24 -42.44 -9.36
C ASP A 325 -0.05 -43.78 -8.67
N ALA A 326 0.68 -44.10 -7.60
CA ALA A 326 0.43 -45.30 -6.80
C ALA A 326 -0.94 -45.28 -6.10
N ILE A 327 -1.36 -44.10 -5.60
CA ILE A 327 -2.70 -43.87 -5.02
C ILE A 327 -3.78 -44.06 -6.09
N ALA A 328 -3.61 -43.42 -7.26
CA ALA A 328 -4.58 -43.50 -8.35
C ALA A 328 -4.80 -44.94 -8.86
N VAL A 329 -3.76 -45.77 -8.85
CA VAL A 329 -3.87 -47.19 -9.24
C VAL A 329 -4.62 -48.02 -8.19
N LEU A 330 -4.38 -47.79 -6.91
CA LEU A 330 -4.99 -48.57 -5.82
C LEU A 330 -6.48 -48.25 -5.59
N GLU A 331 -6.97 -47.09 -6.02
CA GLU A 331 -8.36 -46.65 -5.86
C GLU A 331 -9.35 -47.22 -6.88
N GLY A 332 -8.86 -47.75 -8.01
CA GLY A 332 -9.69 -48.14 -9.16
C GLY A 332 -10.36 -49.53 -9.12
N SER A 333 -10.40 -50.26 -8.00
CA SER A 333 -10.72 -51.70 -7.98
C SER A 333 -12.06 -52.14 -7.37
N GLY A 334 -13.15 -51.36 -7.49
CA GLY A 334 -14.47 -51.76 -6.98
C GLY A 334 -15.56 -51.91 -8.07
N GLU A 335 -15.98 -53.13 -8.39
CA GLU A 335 -17.15 -53.45 -9.23
C GLU A 335 -18.09 -54.48 -8.57
N GLY A 336 -19.41 -54.41 -8.86
CA GLY A 336 -20.40 -55.43 -8.49
C GLY A 336 -21.85 -55.14 -8.94
N ASP A 337 -22.32 -55.92 -9.91
CA ASP A 337 -23.52 -55.88 -10.77
C ASP A 337 -24.95 -56.16 -10.21
N SER A 338 -25.95 -55.82 -11.05
CA SER A 338 -27.20 -56.56 -11.42
C SER A 338 -28.62 -56.02 -11.06
N LYS A 339 -29.51 -56.04 -12.09
CA LYS A 339 -30.99 -55.76 -12.19
C LYS A 339 -31.85 -57.05 -11.95
N PRO A 340 -33.22 -57.14 -12.03
CA PRO A 340 -34.28 -56.26 -12.62
C PRO A 340 -35.72 -56.18 -11.94
N SER A 341 -36.62 -55.38 -12.58
CA SER A 341 -38.13 -55.40 -12.64
C SER A 341 -38.97 -55.10 -11.37
N ASP A 342 -40.18 -54.52 -11.34
CA ASP A 342 -41.19 -54.01 -12.30
C ASP A 342 -42.21 -53.12 -11.54
N GLY A 343 -42.92 -52.23 -12.25
CA GLY A 343 -44.31 -51.88 -11.93
C GLY A 343 -44.66 -50.47 -11.41
N ALA A 344 -45.39 -49.72 -12.25
CA ALA A 344 -46.57 -48.88 -11.94
C ALA A 344 -46.55 -47.41 -12.43
N THR A 345 -47.16 -47.23 -13.60
CA THR A 345 -48.11 -46.17 -14.05
C THR A 345 -47.87 -44.67 -13.84
N ILE A 346 -47.84 -43.99 -14.98
CA ILE A 346 -47.89 -42.54 -15.24
C ILE A 346 -49.36 -42.05 -15.27
N PRO A 347 -49.71 -40.85 -14.75
CA PRO A 347 -50.79 -40.05 -15.29
C PRO A 347 -50.26 -39.03 -16.32
N THR A 348 -51.02 -38.93 -17.41
CA THR A 348 -50.69 -38.37 -18.72
C THR A 348 -50.67 -36.85 -18.81
N LYS A 349 -49.92 -36.37 -19.81
CA LYS A 349 -49.96 -35.03 -20.39
C LYS A 349 -51.39 -34.52 -20.64
N LYS A 350 -51.73 -33.40 -20.01
CA LYS A 350 -52.44 -32.27 -20.62
C LYS A 350 -52.08 -31.02 -19.82
N ASP A 351 -52.13 -29.87 -20.49
CA ASP A 351 -51.75 -28.53 -20.02
C ASP A 351 -50.26 -28.18 -20.24
N ALA A 352 -49.86 -28.21 -21.52
CA ALA A 352 -48.59 -27.65 -21.99
C ALA A 352 -48.79 -26.59 -23.08
N ASP A 353 -49.96 -25.96 -23.15
CA ASP A 353 -50.26 -24.89 -24.10
C ASP A 353 -50.91 -23.71 -23.36
N GLU A 354 -50.10 -22.92 -22.65
CA GLU A 354 -50.36 -21.49 -22.42
C GLU A 354 -49.05 -20.81 -21.95
N VAL A 355 -48.13 -20.59 -22.89
CA VAL A 355 -46.99 -19.70 -22.67
C VAL A 355 -47.46 -18.28 -22.96
N THR A 356 -48.09 -17.65 -21.97
CA THR A 356 -48.23 -16.20 -21.95
C THR A 356 -46.83 -15.56 -21.96
N ALA A 357 -46.72 -14.42 -22.65
CA ALA A 357 -45.49 -13.67 -22.92
C ALA A 357 -44.51 -13.62 -21.73
N PRO A 358 -43.19 -13.75 -21.96
CA PRO A 358 -42.21 -13.63 -20.89
C PRO A 358 -42.24 -12.21 -20.30
N PRO A 359 -42.12 -12.06 -18.98
CA PRO A 359 -42.04 -10.74 -18.35
C PRO A 359 -40.87 -9.97 -18.95
N THR A 360 -41.10 -8.69 -19.22
CA THR A 360 -40.08 -7.69 -19.55
C THR A 360 -38.86 -7.88 -18.65
N VAL A 361 -37.68 -8.04 -19.27
CA VAL A 361 -36.39 -8.17 -18.58
C VAL A 361 -36.11 -6.88 -17.80
N GLY A 362 -36.56 -6.85 -16.54
CA GLY A 362 -36.17 -5.83 -15.57
C GLY A 362 -34.79 -6.17 -15.02
N THR A 363 -33.79 -5.38 -15.38
CA THR A 363 -32.44 -5.17 -14.79
C THR A 363 -31.57 -6.35 -14.32
N GLY A 364 -32.01 -7.61 -14.29
CA GLY A 364 -31.17 -8.77 -13.99
C GLY A 364 -30.51 -8.81 -12.59
N LEU A 365 -30.84 -7.87 -11.68
CA LEU A 365 -30.24 -7.76 -10.35
C LEU A 365 -30.54 -8.98 -9.48
N VAL A 366 -29.59 -9.32 -8.61
CA VAL A 366 -29.72 -10.36 -7.59
C VAL A 366 -29.11 -9.85 -6.28
N PRO A 367 -29.90 -9.51 -5.25
CA PRO A 367 -31.37 -9.56 -5.18
C PRO A 367 -32.09 -8.44 -5.99
N PRO A 368 -33.37 -8.63 -6.37
CA PRO A 368 -34.15 -7.60 -7.05
C PRO A 368 -34.48 -6.44 -6.11
N LEU A 369 -34.75 -5.25 -6.69
CA LEU A 369 -35.25 -4.12 -5.92
C LEU A 369 -36.62 -4.45 -5.27
N PRO A 370 -36.88 -3.98 -4.04
CA PRO A 370 -38.19 -4.13 -3.42
C PRO A 370 -39.24 -3.31 -4.21
N PRO A 371 -40.55 -3.59 -4.01
CA PRO A 371 -41.63 -2.79 -4.60
C PRO A 371 -41.43 -1.31 -4.31
N GLN A 372 -41.29 -0.50 -5.36
CA GLN A 372 -41.00 0.93 -5.21
C GLN A 372 -42.25 1.69 -4.73
N ILE A 373 -42.06 2.60 -3.78
CA ILE A 373 -43.12 3.47 -3.29
C ILE A 373 -43.35 4.58 -4.32
N ALA A 374 -44.52 4.59 -4.94
CA ALA A 374 -44.94 5.65 -5.84
C ALA A 374 -45.51 6.83 -5.04
N GLY A 375 -44.79 7.95 -4.99
CA GLY A 375 -45.25 9.19 -4.35
C GLY A 375 -44.63 9.45 -2.97
N TRP A 376 -45.33 10.21 -2.13
CA TRP A 376 -44.86 10.63 -0.81
C TRP A 376 -45.16 9.57 0.24
N PHE A 377 -44.38 9.52 1.33
CA PHE A 377 -44.65 8.62 2.45
C PHE A 377 -44.39 9.27 3.81
N VAL A 378 -45.01 8.72 4.85
CA VAL A 378 -44.79 9.10 6.25
C VAL A 378 -44.55 7.87 7.10
N LEU A 379 -43.47 7.87 7.88
CA LEU A 379 -43.22 6.89 8.94
C LEU A 379 -43.97 7.36 10.19
N ARG A 380 -44.87 6.55 10.75
CA ARG A 380 -45.74 6.94 11.86
C ARG A 380 -45.26 6.41 13.22
N GLY A 381 -45.16 7.29 14.22
CA GLY A 381 -45.03 6.91 15.63
C GLY A 381 -43.72 6.23 16.06
N ALA A 382 -42.61 6.51 15.39
CA ALA A 382 -41.30 5.89 15.68
C ALA A 382 -40.55 6.55 16.86
N THR A 383 -39.51 5.87 17.34
CA THR A 383 -38.41 6.52 18.08
C THR A 383 -37.37 7.04 17.08
N VAL A 384 -37.34 8.35 16.85
CA VAL A 384 -36.51 9.00 15.83
C VAL A 384 -35.23 9.54 16.47
N TRP A 385 -34.08 9.03 16.03
CA TRP A 385 -32.76 9.55 16.36
C TRP A 385 -32.39 10.60 15.31
N THR A 386 -32.60 11.89 15.63
CA THR A 386 -32.38 12.94 14.62
C THR A 386 -30.91 13.15 14.28
N VAL A 387 -30.01 12.88 15.25
CA VAL A 387 -28.58 13.24 15.17
C VAL A 387 -28.40 14.76 14.94
N ALA A 388 -29.40 15.55 15.33
CA ALA A 388 -29.45 17.00 15.25
C ALA A 388 -29.74 17.58 16.65
N LYS A 389 -30.11 18.86 16.72
CA LYS A 389 -30.38 19.56 17.99
C LYS A 389 -31.54 18.93 18.78
N ASP A 390 -32.51 18.32 18.10
CA ASP A 390 -33.70 17.74 18.73
C ASP A 390 -33.45 16.37 19.38
N GLY A 391 -32.25 15.79 19.22
CA GLY A 391 -31.86 14.56 19.90
C GLY A 391 -32.70 13.34 19.50
N VAL A 392 -33.17 12.59 20.49
CA VAL A 392 -34.01 11.39 20.30
C VAL A 392 -35.45 11.70 20.68
N MET A 393 -36.37 11.50 19.73
CA MET A 393 -37.79 11.82 19.89
C MET A 393 -38.62 10.53 19.85
N THR A 394 -39.59 10.36 20.75
CA THR A 394 -40.48 9.18 20.78
C THR A 394 -41.86 9.50 20.22
N GLY A 395 -42.57 8.50 19.69
CA GLY A 395 -43.91 8.69 19.12
C GLY A 395 -43.95 9.72 17.97
N THR A 396 -42.87 9.79 17.19
CA THR A 396 -42.61 10.85 16.22
C THR A 396 -42.81 10.37 14.79
N ASP A 397 -43.39 11.22 13.95
CA ASP A 397 -43.58 10.97 12.52
C ASP A 397 -42.46 11.60 11.69
N VAL A 398 -42.08 10.95 10.60
CA VAL A 398 -41.12 11.46 9.61
C VAL A 398 -41.80 11.47 8.24
N TYR A 399 -42.08 12.67 7.72
CA TYR A 399 -42.71 12.85 6.42
C TYR A 399 -41.66 13.09 5.33
N VAL A 400 -41.69 12.26 4.28
CA VAL A 400 -40.78 12.31 3.13
C VAL A 400 -41.54 12.67 1.86
N ARG A 401 -41.00 13.65 1.14
CA ARG A 401 -41.54 14.16 -0.12
C ARG A 401 -40.41 14.48 -1.08
N ASP A 402 -40.57 14.05 -2.34
CA ASP A 402 -39.66 14.35 -3.44
C ASP A 402 -38.18 14.00 -3.10
N GLY A 403 -37.99 12.86 -2.43
CA GLY A 403 -36.68 12.35 -2.00
C GLY A 403 -36.06 13.06 -0.80
N LYS A 404 -36.79 13.96 -0.14
CA LYS A 404 -36.31 14.79 0.98
C LYS A 404 -37.18 14.68 2.22
N ILE A 405 -36.58 14.94 3.37
CA ILE A 405 -37.30 15.06 4.65
C ILE A 405 -38.08 16.38 4.62
N ALA A 406 -39.40 16.31 4.62
CA ALA A 406 -40.26 17.48 4.55
C ALA A 406 -40.68 18.01 5.93
N ALA A 407 -40.93 17.10 6.88
CA ALA A 407 -41.26 17.44 8.26
C ALA A 407 -40.96 16.27 9.22
N ILE A 408 -40.64 16.61 10.46
CA ILE A 408 -40.48 15.69 11.59
C ILE A 408 -41.29 16.26 12.75
N GLY A 409 -42.10 15.44 13.42
CA GLY A 409 -42.91 15.89 14.55
C GLY A 409 -43.98 14.88 14.95
N ALA A 410 -44.68 15.15 16.06
CA ALA A 410 -45.79 14.29 16.48
C ALA A 410 -47.06 14.59 15.67
N ASN A 411 -47.79 13.55 15.28
CA ASN A 411 -49.11 13.63 14.63
C ASN A 411 -49.13 14.56 13.40
N LEU A 412 -48.18 14.38 12.48
CA LEU A 412 -48.06 15.24 11.30
C LEU A 412 -49.30 15.13 10.39
N SER A 413 -49.89 16.26 10.02
CA SER A 413 -50.88 16.30 8.94
C SER A 413 -50.16 16.22 7.59
N VAL A 414 -50.41 15.16 6.82
CA VAL A 414 -49.80 14.94 5.51
C VAL A 414 -50.85 15.01 4.40
N PRO A 415 -50.48 15.42 3.17
CA PRO A 415 -51.42 15.47 2.05
C PRO A 415 -52.05 14.11 1.74
N GLY A 416 -53.30 14.11 1.27
CA GLY A 416 -53.99 12.90 0.81
C GLY A 416 -53.22 12.19 -0.31
N GLY A 417 -53.20 10.85 -0.26
CA GLY A 417 -52.38 10.02 -1.17
C GLY A 417 -50.95 9.75 -0.70
N THR A 418 -50.52 10.31 0.44
CA THR A 418 -49.26 9.93 1.10
C THR A 418 -49.38 8.50 1.65
N LEU A 419 -48.41 7.64 1.34
CA LEU A 419 -48.33 6.29 1.91
C LEU A 419 -47.97 6.36 3.39
N GLU A 420 -48.81 5.81 4.26
CA GLU A 420 -48.50 5.68 5.68
C GLU A 420 -47.81 4.35 5.97
N ILE A 421 -46.65 4.41 6.61
CA ILE A 421 -45.89 3.24 7.06
C ILE A 421 -45.90 3.25 8.59
N ASP A 422 -46.49 2.22 9.19
CA ASP A 422 -46.46 2.05 10.65
C ASP A 422 -45.03 1.78 11.12
N ALA A 423 -44.51 2.68 11.96
CA ALA A 423 -43.19 2.59 12.56
C ALA A 423 -43.29 2.57 14.10
N LYS A 424 -44.46 2.26 14.66
CA LYS A 424 -44.65 2.15 16.10
C LYS A 424 -43.78 1.03 16.69
N GLY A 425 -43.02 1.37 17.73
CA GLY A 425 -42.07 0.45 18.36
C GLY A 425 -40.78 0.22 17.54
N LYS A 426 -40.62 0.90 16.41
CA LYS A 426 -39.39 0.90 15.60
C LYS A 426 -38.52 2.11 15.95
N HIS A 427 -37.24 2.01 15.62
CA HIS A 427 -36.33 3.15 15.69
C HIS A 427 -35.94 3.61 14.29
N VAL A 428 -35.79 4.92 14.11
CA VAL A 428 -35.44 5.52 12.82
C VAL A 428 -34.19 6.37 12.99
N THR A 429 -33.19 6.14 12.15
CA THR A 429 -31.93 6.90 12.14
C THR A 429 -31.67 7.47 10.74
N PRO A 430 -30.78 8.46 10.57
CA PRO A 430 -30.14 8.67 9.27
C PRO A 430 -29.47 7.37 8.84
N GLY A 431 -29.33 7.19 7.52
CA GLY A 431 -28.50 6.13 6.97
C GLY A 431 -27.04 6.26 7.43
N MET A 432 -26.41 5.12 7.71
CA MET A 432 -25.01 5.10 8.11
C MET A 432 -24.11 5.47 6.92
N ILE A 433 -22.98 6.11 7.20
CA ILE A 433 -22.03 6.59 6.20
C ILE A 433 -20.66 5.99 6.51
N ASP A 434 -20.14 5.23 5.55
CA ASP A 434 -18.80 4.66 5.66
C ASP A 434 -17.75 5.63 5.10
N ALA A 435 -16.95 6.25 5.97
CA ALA A 435 -15.92 7.20 5.55
C ALA A 435 -14.72 6.54 4.86
N HIS A 436 -14.60 5.22 4.90
CA HIS A 436 -13.55 4.48 4.21
C HIS A 436 -13.97 3.07 3.83
N SER A 437 -14.12 2.85 2.52
CA SER A 437 -14.59 1.59 1.96
C SER A 437 -13.80 1.17 0.71
N HIS A 438 -13.68 -0.14 0.56
CA HIS A 438 -13.16 -0.84 -0.63
C HIS A 438 -14.26 -1.65 -1.35
N THR A 439 -15.53 -1.38 -1.06
CA THR A 439 -16.69 -2.02 -1.71
C THR A 439 -17.00 -1.38 -3.07
N ALA A 440 -17.71 -2.10 -3.95
CA ALA A 440 -18.25 -1.56 -5.21
C ALA A 440 -17.18 -1.00 -6.16
N MET A 441 -16.03 -1.66 -6.25
CA MET A 441 -14.95 -1.32 -7.18
C MET A 441 -14.24 -2.57 -7.72
N ASP A 442 -13.87 -2.53 -9.00
CA ASP A 442 -13.16 -3.62 -9.69
C ASP A 442 -11.67 -3.68 -9.34
N ALA A 443 -11.10 -2.59 -8.83
CA ALA A 443 -9.70 -2.50 -8.46
C ALA A 443 -9.49 -1.51 -7.31
N VAL A 444 -8.59 -1.85 -6.37
CA VAL A 444 -8.35 -1.08 -5.13
C VAL A 444 -7.04 -0.30 -5.15
N ASN A 445 -5.95 -0.83 -5.73
CA ASN A 445 -4.65 -0.14 -5.83
C ASN A 445 -4.03 -0.31 -7.21
N GLU A 446 -3.19 0.65 -7.61
CA GLU A 446 -2.21 0.53 -8.69
C GLU A 446 -0.82 0.39 -8.04
N GLY A 447 -0.47 -0.83 -7.63
CA GLY A 447 0.66 -1.07 -6.72
C GLY A 447 2.05 -0.92 -7.34
N SER A 448 2.13 -0.84 -8.68
CA SER A 448 3.38 -0.81 -9.45
C SER A 448 4.16 0.51 -9.35
N ASN A 449 3.50 1.61 -8.96
CA ASN A 449 4.14 2.92 -8.80
C ASN A 449 3.77 3.57 -7.47
N ILE A 450 4.72 4.15 -6.72
CA ILE A 450 4.47 4.72 -5.39
C ILE A 450 3.58 6.00 -5.42
N VAL A 451 3.51 6.71 -6.54
CA VAL A 451 2.65 7.88 -6.74
C VAL A 451 1.76 7.68 -7.97
N THR A 452 0.46 7.55 -7.74
CA THR A 452 -0.55 7.23 -8.77
C THR A 452 -1.76 8.18 -8.70
N SER A 453 -1.54 9.47 -8.42
CA SER A 453 -2.62 10.47 -8.26
C SER A 453 -3.50 10.69 -9.51
N GLU A 454 -3.06 10.21 -10.67
CA GLU A 454 -3.85 10.16 -11.90
C GLU A 454 -4.99 9.12 -11.86
N CYS A 455 -4.85 8.06 -11.08
CA CYS A 455 -5.82 6.95 -10.97
C CYS A 455 -7.09 7.41 -10.25
N ARG A 456 -8.24 6.93 -10.70
CA ARG A 456 -9.54 7.38 -10.19
C ARG A 456 -10.47 6.21 -9.92
N ILE A 457 -11.05 6.19 -8.71
CA ILE A 457 -12.09 5.21 -8.38
C ILE A 457 -13.34 5.40 -9.23
N GLU A 458 -13.65 6.63 -9.68
CA GLU A 458 -14.81 6.89 -10.57
C GLU A 458 -14.77 6.10 -11.89
N ASP A 459 -13.57 5.68 -12.32
CA ASP A 459 -13.37 4.90 -13.55
C ASP A 459 -13.60 3.40 -13.32
N VAL A 460 -13.57 2.92 -12.07
CA VAL A 460 -13.61 1.49 -11.72
C VAL A 460 -14.70 1.13 -10.71
N ILE A 461 -15.71 1.97 -10.53
CA ILE A 461 -16.91 1.61 -9.75
C ILE A 461 -17.57 0.39 -10.40
N ASP A 462 -17.85 -0.62 -9.58
CA ASP A 462 -18.68 -1.76 -9.91
C ASP A 462 -20.09 -1.57 -9.31
N PRO A 463 -21.08 -1.14 -10.12
CA PRO A 463 -22.45 -0.96 -9.64
C PRO A 463 -23.21 -2.28 -9.42
N GLU A 464 -22.64 -3.41 -9.82
CA GLU A 464 -23.25 -4.73 -9.70
C GLU A 464 -22.76 -5.52 -8.48
N ASP A 465 -21.84 -4.95 -7.68
CA ASP A 465 -21.36 -5.56 -6.44
C ASP A 465 -22.50 -5.78 -5.44
N VAL A 466 -22.81 -7.05 -5.17
CA VAL A 466 -23.86 -7.47 -4.23
C VAL A 466 -23.66 -6.91 -2.81
N ASN A 467 -22.44 -6.51 -2.46
CA ASN A 467 -22.17 -5.90 -1.16
C ASN A 467 -22.86 -4.54 -0.99
N ILE A 468 -23.18 -3.82 -2.08
CA ILE A 468 -24.04 -2.63 -2.04
C ILE A 468 -25.38 -2.97 -1.37
N TYR A 469 -26.05 -4.04 -1.85
CA TYR A 469 -27.31 -4.50 -1.28
C TYR A 469 -27.17 -5.00 0.15
N ARG A 470 -26.07 -5.71 0.46
CA ARG A 470 -25.80 -6.21 1.82
C ARG A 470 -25.55 -5.09 2.83
N GLN A 471 -24.93 -3.99 2.41
CA GLN A 471 -24.69 -2.80 3.22
C GLN A 471 -25.98 -2.00 3.43
N LEU A 472 -26.83 -1.88 2.41
CA LEU A 472 -28.19 -1.38 2.58
C LEU A 472 -28.96 -2.21 3.61
N ALA A 473 -28.80 -3.54 3.63
CA ALA A 473 -29.39 -4.41 4.65
C ALA A 473 -28.86 -4.17 6.07
N GLY A 474 -27.75 -3.44 6.22
CA GLY A 474 -27.17 -2.96 7.47
C GLY A 474 -27.51 -1.50 7.80
N GLY A 475 -28.34 -0.84 6.99
CA GLY A 475 -28.69 0.58 7.17
C GLY A 475 -27.64 1.58 6.65
N THR A 476 -26.60 1.11 5.96
CA THR A 476 -25.59 1.98 5.33
C THR A 476 -26.10 2.50 3.99
N THR A 477 -25.99 3.81 3.75
CA THR A 477 -26.58 4.47 2.57
C THR A 477 -25.57 5.21 1.72
N ALA A 478 -24.40 5.56 2.25
CA ALA A 478 -23.33 6.21 1.52
C ALA A 478 -21.96 5.69 1.95
N ALA A 479 -21.00 5.74 1.02
CA ALA A 479 -19.64 5.30 1.26
C ALA A 479 -18.64 6.20 0.52
N ASN A 480 -17.46 6.36 1.09
CA ASN A 480 -16.31 6.96 0.44
C ASN A 480 -15.41 5.83 -0.10
N LEU A 481 -15.45 5.64 -1.42
CA LEU A 481 -14.70 4.61 -2.11
C LEU A 481 -13.26 5.10 -2.35
N LEU A 482 -12.28 4.45 -1.73
CA LEU A 482 -10.88 4.89 -1.73
C LEU A 482 -9.95 3.85 -2.33
N HIS A 483 -8.79 4.30 -2.77
CA HIS A 483 -7.66 3.38 -2.96
C HIS A 483 -7.26 2.78 -1.61
N GLY A 484 -6.58 1.63 -1.65
CA GLY A 484 -5.98 1.00 -0.46
C GLY A 484 -4.78 1.79 0.07
N SER A 485 -3.82 1.08 0.66
CA SER A 485 -2.66 1.66 1.36
C SER A 485 -1.31 1.28 0.74
N ALA A 486 -1.30 0.74 -0.48
CA ALA A 486 -0.06 0.30 -1.12
C ALA A 486 0.88 1.47 -1.47
N ASN A 487 0.32 2.60 -1.89
CA ASN A 487 1.05 3.73 -2.47
C ASN A 487 1.11 4.92 -1.52
N ALA A 488 2.22 5.66 -1.46
CA ALA A 488 2.30 6.88 -0.65
C ALA A 488 1.24 7.90 -1.07
N ILE A 489 0.99 8.01 -2.38
CA ILE A 489 -0.12 8.73 -2.99
C ILE A 489 -0.86 7.75 -3.90
N GLY A 490 -2.00 7.22 -3.46
CA GLY A 490 -2.74 6.15 -4.14
C GLY A 490 -3.57 6.63 -5.31
N GLY A 491 -4.43 7.61 -5.12
CA GLY A 491 -5.30 8.08 -6.20
C GLY A 491 -6.64 8.63 -5.73
N GLN A 492 -7.41 9.13 -6.70
CA GLN A 492 -8.61 9.92 -6.47
C GLN A 492 -9.76 9.03 -5.99
N ASN A 493 -10.35 9.38 -4.86
CA ASN A 493 -11.48 8.66 -4.28
C ASN A 493 -12.82 9.13 -4.90
N GLN A 494 -13.89 8.39 -4.62
CA GLN A 494 -15.24 8.75 -5.07
C GLN A 494 -16.25 8.48 -3.97
N ILE A 495 -16.96 9.53 -3.55
CA ILE A 495 -18.09 9.39 -2.63
C ILE A 495 -19.32 8.95 -3.43
N VAL A 496 -20.00 7.91 -2.95
CA VAL A 496 -21.19 7.33 -3.59
C VAL A 496 -22.35 7.25 -2.61
N LYS A 497 -23.57 7.33 -3.14
CA LYS A 497 -24.74 6.77 -2.46
C LYS A 497 -24.96 5.34 -2.95
N LEU A 498 -25.32 4.44 -2.06
CA LEU A 498 -25.53 3.01 -2.35
C LEU A 498 -26.86 2.80 -3.09
N ARG A 499 -26.95 3.30 -4.32
CA ARG A 499 -28.16 3.27 -5.16
C ARG A 499 -28.25 1.97 -5.94
N TRP A 500 -28.54 0.87 -5.24
CA TRP A 500 -28.68 -0.46 -5.84
C TRP A 500 -29.57 -0.43 -7.10
N GLY A 501 -29.05 -0.95 -8.20
CA GLY A 501 -29.74 -0.96 -9.50
C GLY A 501 -29.58 0.29 -10.36
N GLN A 502 -28.79 1.28 -9.95
CA GLN A 502 -28.26 2.32 -10.84
C GLN A 502 -26.94 1.89 -11.48
N ASP A 503 -26.49 2.60 -12.52
CA ASP A 503 -25.14 2.42 -13.05
C ASP A 503 -24.09 3.18 -12.23
N ALA A 504 -22.81 3.05 -12.62
CA ALA A 504 -21.70 3.68 -11.94
C ALA A 504 -21.84 5.21 -11.83
N ASP A 505 -22.37 5.88 -12.87
CA ASP A 505 -22.60 7.33 -12.82
C ASP A 505 -23.75 7.68 -11.88
N GLY A 506 -24.84 6.91 -11.93
CA GLY A 506 -25.99 7.07 -11.05
C GLY A 506 -25.66 6.87 -9.57
N MET A 507 -24.62 6.12 -9.21
CA MET A 507 -24.17 5.96 -7.80
C MET A 507 -23.40 7.16 -7.26
N ARG A 508 -22.79 7.99 -8.13
CA ARG A 508 -21.92 9.09 -7.69
C ARG A 508 -22.70 10.11 -6.86
N PHE A 509 -22.03 10.64 -5.84
CA PHE A 509 -22.52 11.79 -5.10
C PHE A 509 -22.07 13.06 -5.81
N GLU A 510 -22.85 13.54 -6.79
CA GLU A 510 -22.44 14.63 -7.71
C GLU A 510 -21.94 15.90 -7.02
N ASN A 511 -22.54 16.27 -5.89
CA ASN A 511 -22.21 17.50 -5.15
C ASN A 511 -21.17 17.30 -4.04
N ALA A 512 -20.56 16.12 -3.95
CA ALA A 512 -19.55 15.85 -2.94
C ALA A 512 -18.20 16.46 -3.36
N PRO A 513 -17.41 16.97 -2.41
CA PRO A 513 -16.02 17.37 -2.66
C PRO A 513 -15.21 16.23 -3.30
N LYS A 514 -14.27 16.60 -4.17
CA LYS A 514 -13.27 15.64 -4.67
C LYS A 514 -12.27 15.35 -3.57
N GLY A 515 -11.77 14.12 -3.48
CA GLY A 515 -10.66 13.79 -2.59
C GLY A 515 -9.59 12.91 -3.25
N ILE A 516 -8.64 12.47 -2.45
CA ILE A 516 -7.53 11.60 -2.84
C ILE A 516 -7.01 10.81 -1.65
N LYS A 517 -6.63 9.56 -1.89
CA LYS A 517 -6.04 8.68 -0.88
C LYS A 517 -4.52 8.80 -0.84
N PHE A 518 -3.98 8.97 0.36
CA PHE A 518 -2.56 8.87 0.69
C PHE A 518 -2.35 7.69 1.65
N ALA A 519 -1.12 7.22 1.80
CA ALA A 519 -0.79 6.14 2.73
C ALA A 519 0.58 6.30 3.37
N LEU A 520 0.67 5.94 4.65
CA LEU A 520 1.87 5.96 5.47
C LEU A 520 2.11 4.57 6.10
N GLY A 521 3.22 4.43 6.81
CA GLY A 521 3.53 3.25 7.62
C GLY A 521 4.05 2.04 6.86
N GLU A 522 3.79 0.86 7.40
CA GLU A 522 4.39 -0.40 6.95
C GLU A 522 4.00 -0.78 5.52
N ASN A 523 2.80 -0.39 5.08
CA ASN A 523 2.28 -0.76 3.77
C ASN A 523 3.08 -0.12 2.60
N PRO A 524 3.25 1.22 2.53
CA PRO A 524 4.01 1.84 1.45
C PRO A 524 5.52 1.53 1.51
N THR A 525 6.07 1.23 2.70
CA THR A 525 7.47 0.76 2.88
C THR A 525 7.66 -0.72 2.58
N GLN A 526 6.57 -1.46 2.42
CA GLN A 526 6.53 -2.91 2.20
C GLN A 526 7.18 -3.70 3.35
N SER A 527 7.16 -3.19 4.58
CA SER A 527 7.85 -3.83 5.70
C SER A 527 7.04 -4.96 6.35
N ASN A 528 5.72 -4.98 6.17
CA ASN A 528 4.81 -5.98 6.72
C ASN A 528 4.69 -7.27 5.88
N TYR A 529 5.45 -7.37 4.79
CA TYR A 529 5.53 -8.56 3.94
C TYR A 529 6.85 -8.55 3.17
N GLN A 530 7.19 -9.64 2.48
CA GLN A 530 8.41 -9.72 1.68
C GLN A 530 8.07 -9.72 0.18
N PRO A 531 8.18 -8.58 -0.53
CA PRO A 531 7.88 -8.53 -1.95
C PRO A 531 8.92 -9.31 -2.76
N THR A 532 8.47 -9.95 -3.85
CA THR A 532 9.36 -10.59 -4.84
C THR A 532 10.24 -9.58 -5.56
N SER A 533 9.71 -8.38 -5.79
CA SER A 533 10.40 -7.25 -6.40
C SER A 533 10.23 -6.01 -5.52
N PRO A 534 11.27 -5.62 -4.77
CA PRO A 534 11.19 -4.50 -3.84
C PRO A 534 11.20 -3.15 -4.56
N ARG A 535 10.38 -2.19 -4.13
CA ARG A 535 10.36 -0.83 -4.70
C ARG A 535 10.60 0.26 -3.65
N TYR A 536 11.14 1.38 -4.10
CA TYR A 536 11.35 2.55 -3.24
C TYR A 536 9.99 3.15 -2.81
N PRO A 537 9.84 3.65 -1.57
CA PRO A 537 10.81 3.73 -0.47
C PRO A 537 10.79 2.51 0.47
N TYR A 538 11.85 2.34 1.27
CA TYR A 538 11.97 1.30 2.30
C TYR A 538 11.85 1.85 3.74
N SER A 539 11.74 3.16 3.91
CA SER A 539 11.67 3.81 5.23
C SER A 539 10.52 4.80 5.30
N ARG A 540 10.02 5.08 6.51
CA ARG A 540 9.04 6.16 6.75
C ARG A 540 9.57 7.54 6.30
N MET A 541 10.86 7.81 6.45
CA MET A 541 11.48 9.04 5.93
C MET A 541 11.52 9.07 4.40
N GLY A 542 11.66 7.91 3.75
CA GLY A 542 11.52 7.77 2.31
C GLY A 542 10.09 8.04 1.84
N VAL A 543 9.07 7.60 2.58
CA VAL A 543 7.65 7.90 2.28
C VAL A 543 7.41 9.40 2.35
N GLU A 544 7.85 10.07 3.42
CA GLU A 544 7.76 11.53 3.54
C GLU A 544 8.43 12.23 2.36
N ARG A 545 9.64 11.81 1.99
CA ARG A 545 10.39 12.33 0.83
C ARG A 545 9.58 12.22 -0.46
N VAL A 546 8.98 11.06 -0.75
CA VAL A 546 8.24 10.83 -2.00
C VAL A 546 7.08 11.82 -2.12
N ILE A 547 6.36 12.04 -1.02
CA ILE A 547 5.24 12.96 -0.98
C ILE A 547 5.72 14.41 -1.20
N ARG A 548 6.79 14.83 -0.52
CA ARG A 548 7.37 16.18 -0.69
C ARG A 548 7.86 16.44 -2.11
N GLU A 549 8.52 15.47 -2.72
CA GLU A 549 8.99 15.57 -4.11
C GLU A 549 7.81 15.73 -5.07
N ALA A 550 6.76 14.91 -4.92
CA ALA A 550 5.56 15.00 -5.75
C ALA A 550 4.89 16.39 -5.67
N PHE A 551 4.80 17.00 -4.48
CA PHE A 551 4.24 18.34 -4.34
C PHE A 551 5.18 19.47 -4.79
N THR A 552 6.49 19.25 -4.75
CA THR A 552 7.46 20.19 -5.35
C THR A 552 7.26 20.23 -6.86
N MET A 553 7.19 19.06 -7.51
CA MET A 553 6.86 18.94 -8.93
C MET A 553 5.49 19.55 -9.26
N ALA A 554 4.49 19.37 -8.40
CA ALA A 554 3.17 19.98 -8.59
C ALA A 554 3.21 21.52 -8.54
N ARG A 555 4.02 22.12 -7.65
CA ARG A 555 4.22 23.58 -7.61
C ARG A 555 4.87 24.10 -8.89
N ASP A 556 5.84 23.37 -9.40
CA ASP A 556 6.53 23.68 -10.65
C ASP A 556 5.57 23.64 -11.84
N TYR A 557 4.80 22.55 -11.95
CA TYR A 557 3.75 22.39 -12.94
C TYR A 557 2.69 23.51 -12.84
N GLN A 558 2.27 23.88 -11.62
CA GLN A 558 1.36 25.00 -11.40
C GLN A 558 1.95 26.34 -11.87
N SER A 559 3.24 26.57 -11.62
CA SER A 559 3.95 27.77 -12.07
C SER A 559 3.99 27.87 -13.60
N ASP A 560 4.26 26.75 -14.27
CA ASP A 560 4.25 26.63 -15.73
C ASP A 560 2.88 26.99 -16.33
N TRP A 561 1.79 26.50 -15.72
CA TRP A 561 0.43 26.87 -16.10
C TRP A 561 0.11 28.34 -15.85
N LYS A 562 0.57 28.91 -14.73
CA LYS A 562 0.43 30.35 -14.44
C LYS A 562 1.20 31.19 -15.47
N ALA A 563 2.40 30.77 -15.87
CA ALA A 563 3.20 31.45 -16.88
C ALA A 563 2.51 31.43 -18.26
N TYR A 564 1.92 30.31 -18.67
CA TYR A 564 1.14 30.22 -19.90
C TYR A 564 -0.12 31.11 -19.85
N LYS A 565 -0.94 31.00 -18.80
CA LYS A 565 -2.15 31.82 -18.64
C LYS A 565 -1.84 33.33 -18.56
N GLY A 566 -0.66 33.68 -18.04
CA GLY A 566 -0.16 35.05 -17.99
C GLY A 566 0.56 35.53 -19.26
N GLY A 567 0.60 34.73 -20.34
CA GLY A 567 1.21 35.10 -21.61
C GLY A 567 2.75 35.06 -21.65
N LYS A 568 3.41 34.60 -20.58
CA LYS A 568 4.88 34.44 -20.52
C LYS A 568 5.37 33.22 -21.30
N ARG A 569 4.48 32.27 -21.60
CA ARG A 569 4.75 31.08 -22.41
C ARG A 569 3.78 31.08 -23.60
N SER A 570 4.28 30.78 -24.79
CA SER A 570 3.49 30.78 -26.04
C SER A 570 2.70 29.49 -26.27
N LEU A 571 3.17 28.37 -25.71
CA LEU A 571 2.51 27.07 -25.78
C LEU A 571 2.06 26.63 -24.38
N PRO A 572 0.91 25.93 -24.26
CA PRO A 572 0.52 25.35 -22.98
C PRO A 572 1.58 24.35 -22.50
N PRO A 573 1.81 24.21 -21.19
CA PRO A 573 2.52 23.06 -20.64
C PRO A 573 1.83 21.77 -21.07
N GLN A 574 2.60 20.70 -21.27
CA GLN A 574 2.02 19.38 -21.51
C GLN A 574 1.19 18.99 -20.30
N ARG A 575 -0.06 18.58 -20.52
CA ARG A 575 -0.97 18.24 -19.43
C ARG A 575 -0.54 16.91 -18.79
N ASP A 576 -0.38 16.91 -17.48
CA ASP A 576 -0.02 15.73 -16.69
C ASP A 576 -1.14 15.46 -15.67
N LEU A 577 -1.83 14.32 -15.81
CA LEU A 577 -2.97 13.97 -14.96
C LEU A 577 -2.61 13.74 -13.50
N ARG A 578 -1.38 13.28 -13.24
CA ARG A 578 -0.85 13.08 -11.89
C ARG A 578 -0.65 14.43 -11.22
N MET A 579 0.01 15.35 -11.93
CA MET A 579 0.25 16.71 -11.44
C MET A 579 -1.03 17.54 -11.34
N ASP A 580 -1.98 17.40 -12.27
CA ASP A 580 -3.32 18.03 -12.19
C ASP A 580 -3.99 17.73 -10.85
N ALA A 581 -3.99 16.45 -10.43
CA ALA A 581 -4.60 16.05 -9.17
C ALA A 581 -3.88 16.64 -7.94
N LEU A 582 -2.54 16.73 -7.97
CA LEU A 582 -1.76 17.33 -6.88
C LEU A 582 -1.93 18.86 -6.83
N VAL A 583 -2.01 19.53 -7.97
CA VAL A 583 -2.30 20.96 -8.05
C VAL A 583 -3.70 21.27 -7.52
N GLU A 584 -4.70 20.42 -7.79
CA GLU A 584 -6.03 20.58 -7.19
C GLU A 584 -5.99 20.54 -5.65
N ILE A 585 -5.06 19.80 -5.02
CA ILE A 585 -4.85 19.82 -3.56
C ILE A 585 -4.25 21.15 -3.14
N LEU A 586 -3.20 21.62 -3.82
CA LEU A 586 -2.56 22.93 -3.55
C LEU A 586 -3.55 24.10 -3.71
N GLU A 587 -4.58 23.94 -4.54
CA GLU A 587 -5.65 24.93 -4.75
C GLU A 587 -6.86 24.74 -3.82
N GLY A 588 -6.83 23.75 -2.91
CA GLY A 588 -7.94 23.46 -2.01
C GLY A 588 -9.19 22.88 -2.68
N LYS A 589 -9.07 22.39 -3.92
CA LYS A 589 -10.15 21.78 -4.72
C LYS A 589 -10.29 20.27 -4.48
N ARG A 590 -9.29 19.66 -3.85
CA ARG A 590 -9.23 18.22 -3.59
C ARG A 590 -8.75 17.96 -2.16
N VAL A 591 -9.53 17.18 -1.42
CA VAL A 591 -9.31 16.88 0.00
C VAL A 591 -8.45 15.62 0.17
N VAL A 592 -7.43 15.68 1.03
CA VAL A 592 -6.57 14.53 1.31
C VAL A 592 -7.20 13.64 2.39
N HIS A 593 -7.33 12.36 2.10
CA HIS A 593 -7.62 11.30 3.08
C HIS A 593 -6.37 10.42 3.21
N CYS A 594 -5.79 10.32 4.39
CA CYS A 594 -4.48 9.71 4.57
C CYS A 594 -4.55 8.48 5.47
N HIS A 595 -4.21 7.30 4.93
CA HIS A 595 -3.98 6.10 5.73
C HIS A 595 -2.79 6.33 6.68
N SER A 596 -3.02 6.16 7.99
CA SER A 596 -1.99 6.17 9.02
C SER A 596 -2.35 5.24 10.18
N TYR A 597 -1.35 4.78 10.91
CA TYR A 597 -1.50 4.08 12.18
C TYR A 597 -0.75 4.79 13.29
N ARG A 598 0.57 5.04 13.11
CA ARG A 598 1.45 5.52 14.16
C ARG A 598 1.49 7.05 14.30
N GLN A 599 1.87 7.52 15.48
CA GLN A 599 1.95 8.95 15.79
C GLN A 599 2.99 9.72 14.95
N ASP A 600 4.17 9.14 14.73
CA ASP A 600 5.30 9.78 14.06
C ASP A 600 4.99 10.09 12.59
N GLU A 601 4.32 9.16 11.90
CA GLU A 601 3.87 9.35 10.53
C GLU A 601 2.69 10.33 10.40
N ILE A 602 1.76 10.35 11.37
CA ILE A 602 0.67 11.35 11.41
C ILE A 602 1.27 12.76 11.47
N LEU A 603 2.22 12.98 12.38
CA LEU A 603 2.90 14.27 12.54
C LEU A 603 3.68 14.63 11.26
N ALA A 604 4.45 13.70 10.69
CA ALA A 604 5.17 13.93 9.45
C ALA A 604 4.25 14.42 8.32
N MET A 605 3.08 13.78 8.15
CA MET A 605 2.11 14.18 7.13
C MET A 605 1.44 15.53 7.43
N ILE A 606 1.15 15.85 8.68
CA ILE A 606 0.66 17.19 9.07
C ILE A 606 1.68 18.26 8.66
N ARG A 607 2.98 18.04 8.92
CA ARG A 607 4.03 19.01 8.54
C ARG A 607 4.19 19.14 7.04
N VAL A 608 4.13 18.04 6.29
CA VAL A 608 4.10 18.11 4.82
C VAL A 608 2.91 18.96 4.36
N ALA A 609 1.72 18.76 4.94
CA ALA A 609 0.55 19.53 4.58
C ALA A 609 0.72 21.04 4.88
N ASP A 610 1.25 21.38 6.06
CA ASP A 610 1.52 22.76 6.47
C ASP A 610 2.58 23.44 5.56
N ASP A 611 3.68 22.76 5.24
CA ASP A 611 4.75 23.29 4.37
C ASP A 611 4.25 23.56 2.94
N PHE A 612 3.31 22.74 2.47
CA PHE A 612 2.73 22.89 1.15
C PHE A 612 1.47 23.77 1.10
N GLY A 613 0.91 24.11 2.27
CA GLY A 613 -0.23 25.01 2.41
C GLY A 613 -1.59 24.35 2.16
N PHE A 614 -1.73 23.06 2.43
CA PHE A 614 -3.00 22.33 2.31
C PHE A 614 -3.42 21.67 3.63
N LYS A 615 -4.68 21.24 3.72
CA LYS A 615 -5.21 20.53 4.90
C LYS A 615 -5.42 19.05 4.61
N VAL A 616 -5.09 18.23 5.61
CA VAL A 616 -5.52 16.82 5.63
C VAL A 616 -6.97 16.82 6.09
N GLY A 617 -7.88 16.29 5.26
CA GLY A 617 -9.30 16.21 5.63
C GLY A 617 -9.52 15.16 6.72
N THR A 618 -9.00 13.95 6.51
CA THR A 618 -9.18 12.84 7.45
C THR A 618 -7.96 11.93 7.47
N PHE A 619 -7.43 11.63 8.65
CA PHE A 619 -6.56 10.47 8.85
C PHE A 619 -7.42 9.21 9.02
N GLN A 620 -7.04 8.16 8.31
CA GLN A 620 -7.77 6.91 8.16
C GLN A 620 -7.08 5.81 8.95
N HIS A 621 -7.88 5.00 9.67
CA HIS A 621 -7.52 4.05 10.72
C HIS A 621 -6.93 4.72 11.95
N VAL A 622 -5.87 5.53 11.82
CA VAL A 622 -5.37 6.48 12.83
C VAL A 622 -5.33 5.90 14.25
N MET A 623 -4.77 4.69 14.39
CA MET A 623 -4.92 3.90 15.62
C MET A 623 -4.13 4.46 16.81
N GLU A 624 -3.09 5.25 16.57
CA GLU A 624 -2.40 6.08 17.57
C GLU A 624 -2.80 7.56 17.53
N GLY A 625 -3.93 7.89 16.89
CA GLY A 625 -4.43 9.27 16.82
C GLY A 625 -4.65 9.91 18.20
N TYR A 626 -5.02 9.11 19.20
CA TYR A 626 -5.13 9.55 20.60
C TYR A 626 -3.83 10.14 21.17
N LYS A 627 -2.66 9.73 20.66
CA LYS A 627 -1.37 10.25 21.12
C LYS A 627 -1.06 11.66 20.59
N VAL A 628 -1.67 12.04 19.46
CA VAL A 628 -1.42 13.29 18.72
C VAL A 628 -2.71 14.06 18.39
N ALA A 629 -3.75 13.85 19.22
CA ALA A 629 -5.08 14.39 18.97
C ALA A 629 -5.10 15.92 18.99
N ASP A 630 -4.29 16.55 19.84
CA ASP A 630 -4.20 18.00 19.97
C ASP A 630 -3.60 18.62 18.69
N GLU A 631 -2.57 18.00 18.11
CA GLU A 631 -1.97 18.40 16.83
C GLU A 631 -2.93 18.22 15.66
N MET A 632 -3.66 17.10 15.63
CA MET A 632 -4.70 16.84 14.63
C MET A 632 -5.81 17.90 14.69
N ALA A 633 -6.31 18.20 15.90
CA ALA A 633 -7.33 19.21 16.12
C ALA A 633 -6.84 20.62 15.71
N LYS A 634 -5.60 20.98 16.07
CA LYS A 634 -4.96 22.25 15.67
C LYS A 634 -4.79 22.37 14.16
N HIS A 635 -4.44 21.27 13.48
CA HIS A 635 -4.39 21.24 12.02
C HIS A 635 -5.78 21.39 11.39
N GLY A 636 -6.82 20.90 12.07
CA GLY A 636 -8.18 20.79 11.56
C GLY A 636 -8.42 19.49 10.79
N ALA A 637 -7.62 18.45 11.05
CA ALA A 637 -7.83 17.12 10.47
C ALA A 637 -8.85 16.32 11.28
N GLY A 638 -9.73 15.59 10.59
CA GLY A 638 -10.56 14.55 11.21
C GLY A 638 -9.80 13.24 11.40
N GLY A 639 -10.38 12.33 12.19
CA GLY A 639 -9.88 10.96 12.37
C GLY A 639 -11.00 9.94 12.14
N SER A 640 -10.82 9.02 11.20
CA SER A 640 -11.74 7.90 11.00
C SER A 640 -11.03 6.61 11.38
N THR A 641 -11.41 6.01 12.50
CA THR A 641 -10.66 4.91 13.13
C THR A 641 -11.44 3.60 13.19
N PHE A 642 -10.78 2.52 13.60
CA PHE A 642 -11.46 1.31 14.01
C PHE A 642 -11.85 1.39 15.48
N SER A 643 -12.97 0.77 15.84
CA SER A 643 -13.42 0.75 17.22
C SER A 643 -12.67 -0.29 18.08
N ASP A 644 -12.25 -1.42 17.48
CA ASP A 644 -11.70 -2.58 18.21
C ASP A 644 -10.76 -3.49 17.39
N TRP A 645 -10.10 -2.97 16.34
CA TRP A 645 -9.10 -3.74 15.59
C TRP A 645 -7.70 -3.46 16.14
N TRP A 646 -6.97 -4.48 16.58
CA TRP A 646 -5.57 -4.34 17.04
C TRP A 646 -4.78 -5.65 16.88
N ALA A 647 -3.45 -5.58 17.08
CA ALA A 647 -2.53 -6.73 17.12
C ALA A 647 -2.43 -7.62 15.86
N TYR A 648 -2.79 -7.12 14.67
CA TYR A 648 -2.57 -7.83 13.39
C TYR A 648 -1.33 -7.33 12.62
N LYS A 649 -0.71 -6.24 13.08
CA LYS A 649 0.58 -5.69 12.60
C LYS A 649 1.34 -5.05 13.75
N PHE A 650 2.61 -4.72 13.53
CA PHE A 650 3.41 -4.05 14.55
C PHE A 650 2.94 -2.60 14.79
N GLU A 651 2.62 -1.85 13.73
CA GLU A 651 2.11 -0.47 13.76
C GLU A 651 0.76 -0.31 14.48
N VAL A 652 0.08 -1.41 14.83
CA VAL A 652 -1.17 -1.44 15.63
C VAL A 652 -1.01 -2.17 16.96
N ARG A 653 0.23 -2.30 17.46
CA ARG A 653 0.51 -2.86 18.79
C ARG A 653 -0.09 -1.99 19.91
N ASP A 654 -0.07 -0.68 19.73
CA ASP A 654 -0.51 0.31 20.71
C ASP A 654 -1.93 0.85 20.40
N ALA A 655 -2.66 0.15 19.52
CA ALA A 655 -4.06 0.42 19.25
C ALA A 655 -4.92 0.09 20.47
N ILE A 656 -5.83 1.00 20.84
CA ILE A 656 -6.72 0.87 22.00
C ILE A 656 -8.17 1.18 21.63
N GLN A 657 -9.13 0.52 22.26
CA GLN A 657 -10.57 0.75 22.00
C GLN A 657 -11.03 2.17 22.37
N TYR A 658 -10.27 2.87 23.21
CA TYR A 658 -10.54 4.24 23.66
C TYR A 658 -10.13 5.30 22.63
N ASN A 659 -9.41 4.93 21.57
CA ASN A 659 -8.83 5.87 20.61
C ASN A 659 -9.87 6.84 20.05
N GLY A 660 -11.00 6.31 19.57
CA GLY A 660 -12.07 7.15 19.00
C GLY A 660 -12.68 8.13 20.02
N ALA A 661 -12.86 7.70 21.27
CA ALA A 661 -13.41 8.55 22.31
C ALA A 661 -12.44 9.65 22.75
N LEU A 662 -11.16 9.31 22.94
CA LEU A 662 -10.11 10.26 23.32
C LEU A 662 -9.89 11.32 22.25
N MET A 663 -9.81 10.93 20.98
CA MET A 663 -9.72 11.90 19.87
C MET A 663 -10.91 12.86 19.86
N ASN A 664 -12.13 12.33 20.01
CA ASN A 664 -13.34 13.15 20.04
C ASN A 664 -13.37 14.12 21.24
N GLU A 665 -12.94 13.67 22.42
CA GLU A 665 -12.81 14.52 23.62
C GLU A 665 -11.81 15.67 23.43
N ARG A 666 -10.72 15.42 22.71
CA ARG A 666 -9.71 16.44 22.36
C ARG A 666 -10.11 17.34 21.18
N GLY A 667 -11.33 17.20 20.66
CA GLY A 667 -11.88 18.07 19.61
C GLY A 667 -11.53 17.66 18.18
N VAL A 668 -10.98 16.46 17.98
CA VAL A 668 -10.85 15.87 16.63
C VAL A 668 -12.24 15.46 16.14
N LEU A 669 -12.58 15.78 14.89
CA LEU A 669 -13.81 15.28 14.28
C LEU A 669 -13.67 13.78 14.00
N THR A 670 -14.24 12.94 14.87
CA THR A 670 -13.99 11.49 14.86
C THR A 670 -15.15 10.66 14.29
N SER A 671 -14.82 9.64 13.51
CA SER A 671 -15.75 8.64 12.97
C SER A 671 -15.19 7.22 13.10
N PHE A 672 -16.05 6.21 12.90
CA PHE A 672 -15.64 4.83 12.71
C PHE A 672 -15.88 4.38 11.26
N ASN A 673 -14.94 3.63 10.70
CA ASN A 673 -15.02 3.11 9.33
C ASN A 673 -14.98 1.58 9.30
N SER A 674 -15.29 1.03 8.13
CA SER A 674 -15.33 -0.43 7.95
C SER A 674 -14.01 -1.04 7.50
N ASP A 675 -13.35 -0.42 6.51
CA ASP A 675 -12.30 -1.05 5.68
C ASP A 675 -12.67 -2.46 5.14
N SER A 676 -13.97 -2.79 5.13
CA SER A 676 -14.46 -4.15 4.95
C SER A 676 -15.92 -4.16 4.53
N SER A 677 -16.21 -4.85 3.42
CA SER A 677 -17.59 -5.00 2.93
C SER A 677 -18.54 -5.62 3.96
N GLU A 678 -18.03 -6.47 4.87
CA GLU A 678 -18.86 -7.08 5.92
C GLU A 678 -19.06 -6.14 7.12
N LEU A 679 -18.00 -5.46 7.57
CA LEU A 679 -18.11 -4.53 8.70
C LEU A 679 -18.99 -3.32 8.35
N ALA A 680 -18.96 -2.88 7.09
CA ALA A 680 -19.82 -1.82 6.57
C ALA A 680 -21.33 -2.11 6.71
N ARG A 681 -21.72 -3.37 6.93
CA ARG A 681 -23.12 -3.78 7.19
C ARG A 681 -23.51 -3.66 8.66
N ARG A 682 -22.57 -3.30 9.53
CA ARG A 682 -22.69 -3.34 10.99
C ARG A 682 -22.07 -2.11 11.64
N LEU A 683 -21.96 -0.99 10.92
CA LEU A 683 -21.41 0.27 11.45
C LEU A 683 -22.12 0.74 12.72
N ASN A 684 -23.40 0.43 12.86
CA ASN A 684 -24.16 0.70 14.10
C ASN A 684 -23.55 0.01 15.33
N LEU A 685 -22.95 -1.17 15.17
CA LEU A 685 -22.23 -1.88 16.23
C LEU A 685 -20.86 -1.24 16.51
N GLU A 686 -20.21 -0.68 15.49
CA GLU A 686 -18.98 0.11 15.69
C GLU A 686 -19.27 1.33 16.56
N ALA A 687 -20.35 2.05 16.30
CA ALA A 687 -20.81 3.12 17.19
C ALA A 687 -21.11 2.62 18.61
N ALA A 688 -21.79 1.48 18.77
CA ALA A 688 -22.13 0.93 20.09
C ALA A 688 -20.89 0.66 20.96
N LYS A 689 -19.77 0.29 20.35
CA LYS A 689 -18.50 0.04 21.05
C LYS A 689 -17.90 1.29 21.71
N ALA A 690 -18.16 2.49 21.17
CA ALA A 690 -17.78 3.74 21.83
C ALA A 690 -18.55 3.97 23.14
N VAL A 691 -19.79 3.47 23.24
CA VAL A 691 -20.56 3.47 24.51
C VAL A 691 -19.92 2.47 25.48
N HIS A 692 -19.57 1.29 24.99
CA HIS A 692 -19.05 0.20 25.83
C HIS A 692 -17.69 0.51 26.46
N TRP A 693 -16.72 0.99 25.67
CA TRP A 693 -15.37 1.28 26.15
C TRP A 693 -15.11 2.77 26.39
N GLY A 694 -15.61 3.65 25.51
CA GLY A 694 -15.24 5.06 25.49
C GLY A 694 -16.03 5.97 26.43
N ASN A 695 -16.98 5.45 27.21
CA ASN A 695 -17.92 6.25 28.02
C ASN A 695 -18.67 7.33 27.20
N VAL A 696 -18.86 7.10 25.90
CA VAL A 696 -19.58 8.00 24.99
C VAL A 696 -21.07 7.77 25.14
N THR A 697 -21.88 8.84 25.22
CA THR A 697 -23.34 8.68 25.31
C THR A 697 -23.92 8.06 24.03
N PRO A 698 -25.02 7.29 24.08
CA PRO A 698 -25.64 6.71 22.88
C PRO A 698 -25.93 7.71 21.75
N GLN A 699 -26.34 8.93 22.12
CA GLN A 699 -26.63 10.01 21.16
C GLN A 699 -25.37 10.56 20.48
N GLU A 700 -24.24 10.56 21.19
CA GLU A 700 -22.96 10.97 20.62
C GLU A 700 -22.33 9.83 19.81
N ALA A 701 -22.45 8.59 20.29
CA ALA A 701 -21.89 7.40 19.66
C ALA A 701 -22.42 7.20 18.24
N ILE A 702 -23.73 7.37 18.01
CA ILE A 702 -24.31 7.22 16.67
C ILE A 702 -23.76 8.24 15.66
N LYS A 703 -23.24 9.39 16.12
CA LYS A 703 -22.63 10.41 15.24
C LYS A 703 -21.38 9.88 14.55
N PHE A 704 -20.64 8.96 15.18
CA PHE A 704 -19.40 8.39 14.63
C PHE A 704 -19.60 7.65 13.32
N VAL A 705 -20.84 7.26 12.99
CA VAL A 705 -21.18 6.53 11.75
C VAL A 705 -22.26 7.23 10.93
N THR A 706 -22.61 8.47 11.27
CA THR A 706 -23.63 9.28 10.56
C THR A 706 -23.12 10.68 10.26
N ILE A 707 -23.33 11.67 11.14
CA ILE A 707 -23.02 13.07 10.86
C ILE A 707 -21.51 13.38 10.87
N ASN A 708 -20.70 12.70 11.66
CA ASN A 708 -19.26 12.95 11.71
C ASN A 708 -18.56 12.54 10.40
N PRO A 709 -18.76 11.32 9.87
CA PRO A 709 -18.24 10.99 8.55
C PRO A 709 -18.83 11.89 7.45
N ALA A 710 -20.11 12.31 7.55
CA ALA A 710 -20.68 13.27 6.60
C ALA A 710 -19.91 14.61 6.58
N LYS A 711 -19.52 15.13 7.75
CA LYS A 711 -18.73 16.37 7.89
C LYS A 711 -17.31 16.20 7.37
N GLN A 712 -16.65 15.08 7.68
CA GLN A 712 -15.32 14.76 7.16
C GLN A 712 -15.29 14.69 5.63
N LEU A 713 -16.39 14.23 5.03
CA LEU A 713 -16.56 14.13 3.58
C LEU A 713 -17.16 15.40 2.94
N GLY A 714 -17.54 16.42 3.73
CA GLY A 714 -18.16 17.66 3.25
C GLY A 714 -19.55 17.49 2.61
N ILE A 715 -20.29 16.46 3.02
CA ILE A 715 -21.65 16.12 2.53
C ILE A 715 -22.72 16.27 3.61
N ASP A 716 -22.38 16.77 4.79
CA ASP A 716 -23.27 16.96 5.95
C ASP A 716 -24.45 17.90 5.68
N LYS A 717 -24.33 18.81 4.70
CA LYS A 717 -25.46 19.62 4.20
C LYS A 717 -26.58 18.80 3.55
N TYR A 718 -26.28 17.57 3.11
CA TYR A 718 -27.22 16.71 2.38
C TYR A 718 -27.69 15.51 3.21
N VAL A 719 -26.81 14.92 4.02
CA VAL A 719 -27.03 13.63 4.70
C VAL A 719 -26.41 13.62 6.11
N GLY A 720 -26.55 12.51 6.85
CA GLY A 720 -25.92 12.29 8.15
C GLY A 720 -26.75 12.70 9.37
N SER A 721 -27.87 13.41 9.17
CA SER A 721 -28.87 13.72 10.20
C SER A 721 -30.27 13.74 9.59
N LEU A 722 -31.30 13.57 10.42
CA LEU A 722 -32.70 13.72 10.01
C LEU A 722 -33.15 15.16 10.29
N GLU A 723 -33.06 16.01 9.27
CA GLU A 723 -33.45 17.41 9.33
C GLU A 723 -34.25 17.80 8.08
N LYS A 724 -35.17 18.74 8.22
CA LYS A 724 -35.97 19.24 7.09
C LYS A 724 -35.06 19.74 5.95
N GLY A 725 -35.33 19.28 4.73
CA GLY A 725 -34.63 19.65 3.50
C GLY A 725 -33.45 18.74 3.14
N LYS A 726 -32.95 17.94 4.08
CA LYS A 726 -31.93 16.91 3.81
C LYS A 726 -32.52 15.75 3.01
N ASP A 727 -31.64 15.00 2.34
CA ASP A 727 -32.04 13.84 1.56
C ASP A 727 -32.59 12.76 2.49
N ALA A 728 -33.64 12.07 2.05
CA ALA A 728 -34.30 11.03 2.83
C ALA A 728 -33.51 9.70 2.75
N ASP A 729 -32.30 9.74 3.31
CA ASP A 729 -31.42 8.59 3.51
C ASP A 729 -31.66 8.06 4.94
N ILE A 730 -32.48 7.02 5.06
CA ILE A 730 -33.12 6.61 6.33
C ILE A 730 -32.94 5.10 6.54
N ALA A 731 -32.59 4.70 7.76
CA ALA A 731 -32.63 3.32 8.21
C ALA A 731 -33.72 3.12 9.29
N VAL A 732 -34.54 2.08 9.13
CA VAL A 732 -35.60 1.69 10.07
C VAL A 732 -35.20 0.39 10.76
N TRP A 733 -35.17 0.41 12.07
CA TRP A 733 -34.65 -0.65 12.93
C TRP A 733 -35.76 -1.30 13.76
N SER A 734 -35.64 -2.61 13.99
CA SER A 734 -36.58 -3.37 14.82
C SER A 734 -36.60 -2.95 16.30
N GLY A 735 -35.53 -2.32 16.78
CA GLY A 735 -35.32 -1.84 18.15
C GLY A 735 -34.18 -0.80 18.20
N ASP A 736 -33.57 -0.60 19.36
CA ASP A 736 -32.45 0.35 19.54
C ASP A 736 -31.32 0.09 18.51
N PRO A 737 -30.89 1.09 17.71
CA PRO A 737 -29.88 0.90 16.68
C PRO A 737 -28.51 0.48 17.22
N LEU A 738 -28.17 0.74 18.48
CA LEU A 738 -26.89 0.36 19.10
C LEU A 738 -26.92 -1.04 19.75
N SER A 739 -28.06 -1.74 19.70
CA SER A 739 -28.16 -3.12 20.21
C SER A 739 -27.68 -4.15 19.17
N SER A 740 -26.88 -5.13 19.60
CA SER A 740 -26.50 -6.28 18.76
C SER A 740 -27.67 -7.20 18.39
N MET A 741 -28.82 -7.06 19.05
CA MET A 741 -30.03 -7.84 18.76
C MET A 741 -30.98 -7.13 17.78
N THR A 742 -30.67 -5.89 17.41
CA THR A 742 -31.49 -5.11 16.48
C THR A 742 -31.21 -5.51 15.04
N ILE A 743 -32.22 -5.39 14.18
CA ILE A 743 -32.11 -5.71 12.76
C ILE A 743 -32.62 -4.51 11.96
N CYS A 744 -31.89 -4.11 10.92
CA CYS A 744 -32.39 -3.15 9.96
C CYS A 744 -33.50 -3.81 9.12
N GLU A 745 -34.69 -3.22 9.15
CA GLU A 745 -35.87 -3.73 8.45
C GLU A 745 -36.01 -3.09 7.07
N LYS A 746 -35.73 -1.79 6.95
CA LYS A 746 -35.88 -1.01 5.72
C LYS A 746 -34.80 0.05 5.61
N THR A 747 -34.30 0.25 4.40
CA THR A 747 -33.33 1.30 4.08
C THR A 747 -33.79 2.09 2.86
N PHE A 748 -33.82 3.40 3.02
CA PHE A 748 -34.18 4.37 1.99
C PHE A 748 -32.95 5.18 1.60
N VAL A 749 -32.80 5.46 0.30
CA VAL A 749 -31.79 6.36 -0.24
C VAL A 749 -32.47 7.30 -1.22
N ASP A 750 -32.28 8.60 -1.05
CA ASP A 750 -33.02 9.64 -1.80
C ASP A 750 -34.55 9.45 -1.72
N GLY A 751 -35.04 8.95 -0.58
CA GLY A 751 -36.46 8.60 -0.36
C GLY A 751 -36.96 7.39 -1.15
N LYS A 752 -36.09 6.65 -1.86
CA LYS A 752 -36.45 5.40 -2.54
C LYS A 752 -36.17 4.21 -1.64
N LEU A 753 -37.12 3.30 -1.52
CA LEU A 753 -36.94 2.05 -0.78
C LEU A 753 -36.00 1.14 -1.56
N LEU A 754 -34.77 0.95 -1.07
CA LEU A 754 -33.75 0.13 -1.75
C LEU A 754 -33.51 -1.22 -1.07
N PHE A 755 -33.82 -1.31 0.22
CA PHE A 755 -33.83 -2.57 0.96
C PHE A 755 -35.10 -2.69 1.80
N ASP A 756 -35.76 -3.84 1.71
CA ASP A 756 -36.82 -4.25 2.62
C ASP A 756 -36.64 -5.72 2.96
N ARG A 757 -36.37 -6.00 4.23
CA ARG A 757 -36.12 -7.36 4.72
C ARG A 757 -37.30 -8.31 4.45
N ALA A 758 -38.54 -7.81 4.50
CA ALA A 758 -39.72 -8.63 4.25
C ALA A 758 -39.80 -9.03 2.77
N ALA A 759 -39.55 -8.09 1.85
CA ALA A 759 -39.51 -8.35 0.42
C ALA A 759 -38.36 -9.29 0.04
N ASP A 760 -37.18 -9.12 0.65
CA ASP A 760 -36.02 -9.99 0.45
C ASP A 760 -36.36 -11.45 0.78
N LEU A 761 -36.91 -11.70 1.97
CA LEU A 761 -37.31 -13.04 2.39
C LEU A 761 -38.36 -13.66 1.45
N ALA A 762 -39.32 -12.86 0.99
CA ALA A 762 -40.36 -13.31 0.06
C ALA A 762 -39.79 -13.66 -1.33
N ALA A 763 -38.72 -12.99 -1.78
CA ALA A 763 -38.13 -13.19 -3.10
C ALA A 763 -37.21 -14.43 -3.20
N ARG A 764 -36.58 -14.87 -2.09
CA ARG A 764 -35.60 -15.97 -2.07
C ARG A 764 -36.08 -17.26 -2.73
N PRO A 765 -37.30 -17.78 -2.48
CA PRO A 765 -37.76 -19.02 -3.12
C PRO A 765 -37.84 -18.91 -4.65
N ALA A 766 -38.25 -17.76 -5.18
CA ALA A 766 -38.36 -17.53 -6.62
C ALA A 766 -36.98 -17.46 -7.29
N LEU A 767 -36.00 -16.81 -6.64
CA LEU A 767 -34.61 -16.76 -7.11
C LEU A 767 -33.96 -18.15 -7.16
N GLU A 768 -34.19 -18.97 -6.13
CA GLU A 768 -33.72 -20.36 -6.10
C GLU A 768 -34.38 -21.23 -7.19
N ALA A 769 -35.69 -21.05 -7.41
CA ALA A 769 -36.40 -21.73 -8.50
C ALA A 769 -35.86 -21.33 -9.89
N GLU A 770 -35.56 -20.04 -10.09
CA GLU A 770 -34.96 -19.55 -11.33
C GLU A 770 -33.55 -20.12 -11.53
N LYS A 771 -32.71 -20.11 -10.50
CA LYS A 771 -31.36 -20.68 -10.54
C LYS A 771 -31.41 -22.15 -10.98
N LYS A 772 -32.28 -22.95 -10.35
CA LYS A 772 -32.49 -24.36 -10.72
C LYS A 772 -32.98 -24.52 -12.16
N ARG A 773 -33.89 -23.66 -12.63
CA ARG A 773 -34.41 -23.69 -14.00
C ARG A 773 -33.32 -23.41 -15.04
N LEU A 774 -32.49 -22.38 -14.82
CA LEU A 774 -31.41 -22.04 -15.73
C LEU A 774 -30.29 -23.08 -15.70
N ALA A 775 -29.94 -23.60 -14.53
CA ALA A 775 -29.02 -24.73 -14.39
C ALA A 775 -29.46 -25.96 -15.19
N LEU A 776 -30.76 -26.29 -15.16
CA LEU A 776 -31.32 -27.41 -15.92
C LEU A 776 -31.27 -27.18 -17.44
N ALA A 777 -31.38 -25.92 -17.90
CA ALA A 777 -31.30 -25.58 -19.31
C ALA A 777 -29.88 -25.75 -19.90
N GLU A 778 -28.84 -25.77 -19.05
CA GLU A 778 -27.44 -25.93 -19.47
C GLU A 778 -26.93 -27.38 -19.40
N LYS A 779 -27.60 -28.28 -18.66
CA LYS A 779 -27.21 -29.70 -18.56
C LYS A 779 -27.63 -30.50 -19.81
N PRO A 780 -26.74 -31.32 -20.42
CA PRO A 780 -27.19 -32.38 -21.33
C PRO A 780 -28.00 -33.41 -20.54
N LYS A 781 -29.20 -33.76 -21.01
CA LYS A 781 -30.15 -34.64 -20.29
C LYS A 781 -29.54 -36.00 -19.92
N LYS A 782 -29.29 -36.22 -18.63
CA LYS A 782 -29.19 -37.54 -17.99
C LYS A 782 -29.90 -37.54 -16.64
N ALA A 783 -30.48 -38.69 -16.30
CA ALA A 783 -31.52 -38.87 -15.28
C ALA A 783 -31.03 -38.80 -13.84
N THR A 784 -31.86 -38.21 -12.97
CA THR A 784 -31.69 -38.04 -11.51
C THR A 784 -32.29 -39.21 -10.70
N PRO A 785 -31.74 -39.51 -9.51
CA PRO A 785 -32.52 -39.94 -8.35
C PRO A 785 -32.42 -38.96 -7.16
N SER A 786 -33.36 -39.11 -6.22
CA SER A 786 -33.74 -38.17 -5.14
C SER A 786 -33.26 -38.64 -3.74
N PRO A 787 -33.23 -37.78 -2.68
CA PRO A 787 -32.38 -37.93 -1.49
C PRO A 787 -33.10 -38.12 -0.13
N SER A 788 -32.28 -38.13 0.95
CA SER A 788 -32.52 -37.83 2.40
C SER A 788 -32.39 -39.04 3.37
N PRO A 789 -32.17 -38.88 4.70
CA PRO A 789 -32.07 -37.67 5.55
C PRO A 789 -30.97 -37.65 6.67
N THR A 790 -30.98 -36.55 7.43
CA THR A 790 -30.21 -35.96 8.57
C THR A 790 -30.01 -36.73 9.90
N THR A 791 -29.02 -36.32 10.74
CA THR A 791 -29.10 -36.13 12.24
C THR A 791 -27.92 -35.31 12.83
N SER A 792 -28.11 -34.74 14.04
CA SER A 792 -27.36 -33.69 14.80
C SER A 792 -27.05 -34.15 16.26
N PRO A 793 -26.67 -33.33 17.29
CA PRO A 793 -25.52 -32.42 17.60
C PRO A 793 -24.88 -32.67 19.03
N LYS A 794 -24.10 -31.70 19.61
CA LYS A 794 -23.80 -31.34 21.06
C LYS A 794 -22.33 -31.51 21.63
N PRO A 795 -21.88 -30.85 22.75
CA PRO A 795 -21.40 -29.45 22.89
C PRO A 795 -20.12 -29.33 23.82
N PRO A 796 -19.93 -28.33 24.74
CA PRO A 796 -18.88 -27.29 24.79
C PRO A 796 -17.82 -27.46 25.91
N VAL A 797 -16.79 -26.59 25.98
CA VAL A 797 -16.05 -26.33 27.23
C VAL A 797 -15.71 -24.83 27.37
N GLU A 798 -16.01 -24.30 28.55
CA GLU A 798 -15.94 -22.89 28.98
C GLU A 798 -14.57 -22.43 29.51
N SER A 799 -14.35 -21.11 29.38
CA SER A 799 -13.73 -20.12 30.29
C SER A 799 -12.51 -20.43 31.16
N VAL A 800 -11.54 -19.50 31.17
CA VAL A 800 -11.02 -18.87 32.42
C VAL A 800 -10.63 -17.40 32.16
N ALA A 801 -11.20 -16.50 32.96
CA ALA A 801 -10.82 -15.09 33.09
C ALA A 801 -9.89 -14.88 34.30
N VAL A 802 -8.86 -14.02 34.21
CA VAL A 802 -8.33 -13.23 35.35
C VAL A 802 -7.58 -12.00 34.83
N SER A 803 -8.03 -10.78 35.16
CA SER A 803 -7.17 -9.72 35.71
C SER A 803 -7.98 -8.47 36.08
N ASP A 804 -7.92 -8.08 37.35
CA ASP A 804 -8.18 -6.72 37.81
C ASP A 804 -6.91 -6.19 38.46
N ALA A 805 -6.35 -5.11 37.91
CA ALA A 805 -5.50 -4.16 38.62
C ALA A 805 -5.34 -2.87 37.79
N LYS A 806 -5.98 -1.79 38.25
CA LYS A 806 -5.78 -0.41 37.77
C LYS A 806 -4.36 0.09 38.09
N PRO A 807 -3.71 0.85 37.20
CA PRO A 807 -2.66 1.79 37.56
C PRO A 807 -3.14 3.24 37.47
N ALA A 808 -2.48 4.05 38.29
CA ALA A 808 -2.79 5.43 38.64
C ALA A 808 -2.51 6.45 37.53
N GLU A 809 -3.26 7.55 37.60
CA GLU A 809 -3.07 8.78 36.83
C GLU A 809 -1.69 9.38 37.09
N THR A 810 -1.00 9.78 36.00
CA THR A 810 0.18 10.65 36.06
C THR A 810 -0.20 11.98 35.42
N GLN A 811 -0.29 13.03 36.24
CA GLN A 811 -0.44 14.41 35.81
C GLN A 811 0.89 14.93 35.24
N ALA A 812 0.81 15.70 34.15
CA ALA A 812 1.93 16.41 33.56
C ALA A 812 2.44 17.52 34.52
N PRO A 813 3.76 17.70 34.70
CA PRO A 813 4.28 18.75 35.59
C PRO A 813 4.18 20.14 34.96
N ALA A 814 3.85 21.13 35.80
CA ALA A 814 3.88 22.55 35.45
C ALA A 814 5.32 23.04 35.21
N THR A 815 5.54 23.69 34.07
CA THR A 815 6.81 24.33 33.73
C THR A 815 7.00 25.65 34.48
N GLY A 816 8.12 25.80 35.19
CA GLY A 816 8.52 27.05 35.86
C GLY A 816 9.05 26.90 37.30
N ALA A 817 8.87 25.74 37.94
CA ALA A 817 9.36 25.50 39.29
C ALA A 817 10.89 25.46 39.36
N VAL A 818 11.47 26.16 40.33
CA VAL A 818 12.90 26.02 40.65
C VAL A 818 13.13 24.64 41.25
N THR A 819 14.16 23.92 40.83
CA THR A 819 14.56 22.63 41.42
C THR A 819 16.01 22.69 41.86
N ALA A 820 16.33 22.19 43.05
CA ALA A 820 17.68 22.16 43.59
C ALA A 820 18.08 20.72 43.96
N ILE A 821 19.21 20.23 43.43
CA ILE A 821 19.84 18.98 43.86
C ILE A 821 20.87 19.34 44.94
N VAL A 822 20.81 18.70 46.11
CA VAL A 822 21.61 19.09 47.28
C VAL A 822 22.30 17.89 47.90
N GLY A 823 23.56 18.05 48.32
CA GLY A 823 24.27 17.09 49.18
C GLY A 823 25.11 16.04 48.45
N ALA A 824 25.04 15.99 47.12
CA ALA A 824 25.84 15.07 46.31
C ALA A 824 27.28 15.54 46.08
N THR A 825 28.16 14.63 45.68
CA THR A 825 29.39 15.01 44.99
C THR A 825 29.06 15.36 43.55
N VAL A 826 29.19 16.63 43.17
CA VAL A 826 28.91 17.09 41.79
C VAL A 826 30.19 16.97 40.98
N HIS A 827 30.10 16.36 39.80
CA HIS A 827 31.20 16.17 38.85
C HIS A 827 30.98 17.06 37.61
N PRO A 828 31.55 18.28 37.55
CA PRO A 828 31.27 19.22 36.45
C PRO A 828 31.91 18.83 35.11
N LEU A 829 32.97 18.01 35.14
CA LEU A 829 33.83 17.61 34.00
C LEU A 829 34.61 18.74 33.31
N VAL A 830 34.46 19.99 33.75
CA VAL A 830 35.26 21.15 33.29
C VAL A 830 36.04 21.81 34.43
N GLY A 831 36.00 21.23 35.63
CA GLY A 831 36.64 21.70 36.84
C GLY A 831 36.69 20.60 37.89
N ALA A 832 37.22 20.92 39.08
CA ALA A 832 37.31 19.97 40.18
C ALA A 832 35.93 19.51 40.68
N ASP A 833 35.88 18.28 41.19
CA ASP A 833 34.70 17.74 41.87
C ASP A 833 34.30 18.61 43.07
N ILE A 834 32.99 18.77 43.26
CA ILE A 834 32.41 19.62 44.31
C ILE A 834 31.77 18.69 45.35
N PRO A 835 32.44 18.40 46.48
CA PRO A 835 31.85 17.61 47.55
C PRO A 835 30.72 18.40 48.22
N ASN A 836 29.64 17.71 48.62
CA ASN A 836 28.45 18.33 49.22
C ASN A 836 27.95 19.52 48.38
N GLY A 837 27.92 19.34 47.06
CA GLY A 837 27.56 20.36 46.09
C GLY A 837 26.05 20.58 45.97
N VAL A 838 25.72 21.70 45.34
CA VAL A 838 24.36 22.12 45.01
C VAL A 838 24.29 22.44 43.52
N VAL A 839 23.23 21.98 42.86
CA VAL A 839 22.87 22.34 41.48
C VAL A 839 21.46 22.93 41.49
N VAL A 840 21.30 24.20 41.14
CA VAL A 840 20.01 24.88 41.03
C VAL A 840 19.61 24.96 39.56
N MET A 841 18.39 24.53 39.24
CA MET A 841 17.85 24.43 37.89
C MET A 841 16.55 25.21 37.79
N GLN A 842 16.39 25.97 36.70
CA GLN A 842 15.15 26.71 36.42
C GLN A 842 14.98 26.89 34.92
N GLY A 843 13.75 26.73 34.42
CA GLY A 843 13.40 27.04 33.03
C GLY A 843 14.26 26.31 31.99
N GLY A 844 14.59 25.04 32.22
CA GLY A 844 15.44 24.28 31.29
C GLY A 844 16.93 24.31 31.58
N LYS A 845 17.41 25.24 32.42
CA LYS A 845 18.83 25.60 32.53
C LYS A 845 19.39 25.41 33.92
N ILE A 846 20.70 25.20 34.00
CA ILE A 846 21.47 25.27 35.24
C ILE A 846 21.65 26.74 35.59
N LEU A 847 21.06 27.19 36.70
CA LEU A 847 21.15 28.56 37.18
C LEU A 847 22.40 28.78 38.04
N ALA A 848 22.75 27.81 38.87
CA ALA A 848 23.94 27.85 39.71
C ALA A 848 24.45 26.45 40.03
N VAL A 849 25.77 26.32 40.16
CA VAL A 849 26.46 25.11 40.61
C VAL A 849 27.63 25.51 41.51
N GLY A 850 27.83 24.81 42.62
CA GLY A 850 28.88 25.16 43.59
C GLY A 850 28.75 24.39 44.91
N ALA A 851 29.68 24.65 45.83
CA ALA A 851 29.61 24.12 47.19
C ALA A 851 28.34 24.64 47.89
N LYS A 852 27.77 23.85 48.81
CA LYS A 852 26.53 24.20 49.53
C LYS A 852 26.57 25.56 50.21
N GLU A 853 27.74 25.97 50.70
CA GLU A 853 27.94 27.26 51.38
C GLU A 853 28.00 28.44 50.40
N ALA A 854 28.24 28.18 49.12
CA ALA A 854 28.43 29.18 48.07
C ALA A 854 27.21 29.37 47.16
N VAL A 855 26.24 28.45 47.18
CA VAL A 855 25.05 28.49 46.31
C VAL A 855 23.79 28.72 47.15
N ALA A 856 23.11 29.84 46.90
CA ALA A 856 21.82 30.11 47.52
C ALA A 856 20.73 29.26 46.87
N ILE A 857 20.02 28.46 47.68
CA ILE A 857 18.86 27.69 47.24
C ILE A 857 17.61 28.57 47.41
N PRO A 858 16.86 28.87 46.34
CA PRO A 858 15.63 29.66 46.44
C PRO A 858 14.60 28.98 47.36
N ALA A 859 13.86 29.77 48.14
CA ALA A 859 12.95 29.25 49.17
C ALA A 859 11.75 28.47 48.59
N ASP A 860 11.41 28.72 47.34
CA ASP A 860 10.36 28.06 46.55
C ASP A 860 10.89 26.87 45.73
N ALA A 861 12.18 26.54 45.83
CA ALA A 861 12.76 25.43 45.10
C ALA A 861 12.28 24.07 45.62
N SER A 862 11.90 23.18 44.70
CA SER A 862 11.75 21.75 44.97
C SER A 862 13.14 21.15 45.23
N VAL A 863 13.37 20.63 46.42
CA VAL A 863 14.69 20.09 46.82
C VAL A 863 14.74 18.58 46.62
N THR A 864 15.70 18.12 45.83
CA THR A 864 16.08 16.70 45.71
C THR A 864 17.32 16.44 46.55
N ASP A 865 17.15 15.70 47.65
CA ASP A 865 18.27 15.26 48.49
C ASP A 865 19.03 14.12 47.81
N ALA A 866 20.30 14.37 47.53
CA ALA A 866 21.23 13.44 46.91
C ALA A 866 22.46 13.21 47.81
N THR A 867 22.29 13.36 49.13
CA THR A 867 23.34 13.13 50.11
C THR A 867 23.94 11.73 49.95
N GLY A 868 25.27 11.67 49.84
CA GLY A 868 25.99 10.41 49.64
C GLY A 868 25.89 9.84 48.22
N MET A 869 25.28 10.56 47.28
CA MET A 869 25.20 10.21 45.86
C MET A 869 26.14 11.10 45.03
N HIS A 870 26.19 10.83 43.74
CA HIS A 870 27.00 11.56 42.76
C HIS A 870 26.11 12.18 41.69
N VAL A 871 26.47 13.38 41.21
CA VAL A 871 25.78 14.06 40.11
C VAL A 871 26.72 14.23 38.94
N TYR A 872 26.33 13.72 37.78
CA TYR A 872 27.08 13.82 36.52
C TYR A 872 26.22 14.48 35.43
N PRO A 873 26.83 15.06 34.39
CA PRO A 873 26.10 15.40 33.17
C PRO A 873 25.45 14.16 32.58
N GLY A 874 24.30 14.32 31.93
CA GLY A 874 23.69 13.23 31.16
C GLY A 874 24.64 12.73 30.06
N MET A 875 24.72 11.40 29.89
CA MET A 875 25.56 10.80 28.85
C MET A 875 24.96 11.03 27.46
N PHE A 876 25.85 11.13 26.47
CA PHE A 876 25.54 11.46 25.08
C PHE A 876 26.17 10.41 24.15
N ASP A 877 25.35 9.60 23.48
CA ASP A 877 25.78 8.70 22.40
C ASP A 877 25.83 9.43 21.05
N ALA A 878 26.99 9.51 20.40
CA ALA A 878 27.15 10.29 19.16
C ALA A 878 26.87 9.53 17.85
N ASP A 879 26.49 8.25 17.86
CA ASP A 879 26.10 7.53 16.65
C ASP A 879 25.22 6.30 16.95
N THR A 880 23.92 6.40 16.72
CA THR A 880 22.97 5.28 16.93
C THR A 880 21.80 5.35 15.94
N GLN A 881 20.92 4.34 15.95
CA GLN A 881 19.67 4.34 15.20
C GLN A 881 18.48 4.48 16.17
N MET A 882 18.67 5.18 17.29
CA MET A 882 17.64 5.41 18.30
C MET A 882 16.38 6.03 17.69
N GLY A 883 15.22 5.45 18.00
CA GLY A 883 13.92 5.84 17.44
C GLY A 883 13.68 5.38 16.00
N LEU A 884 14.74 5.17 15.20
CA LEU A 884 14.64 4.58 13.85
C LEU A 884 14.61 3.06 13.86
N ARG A 885 15.01 2.44 14.98
CA ARG A 885 15.07 0.99 15.14
C ARG A 885 14.62 0.60 16.54
N GLU A 886 13.63 -0.28 16.65
CA GLU A 886 13.15 -0.83 17.94
C GLU A 886 13.54 -2.30 18.14
N ILE A 887 13.29 -3.17 17.15
CA ILE A 887 13.61 -4.61 17.23
C ILE A 887 14.37 -5.04 15.98
N ASP A 888 15.66 -5.36 16.13
CA ASP A 888 16.58 -5.64 15.01
C ASP A 888 16.07 -6.69 14.01
N SER A 889 15.39 -7.74 14.50
CA SER A 889 14.90 -8.85 13.68
C SER A 889 13.52 -8.62 13.05
N MET A 890 12.82 -7.54 13.39
CA MET A 890 11.48 -7.21 12.87
C MET A 890 11.57 -6.03 11.91
N ARG A 891 11.47 -6.30 10.61
CA ARG A 891 11.65 -5.32 9.52
C ARG A 891 10.71 -4.11 9.65
N GLU A 892 9.51 -4.33 10.18
CA GLU A 892 8.45 -3.37 10.46
C GLU A 892 8.88 -2.26 11.41
N THR A 893 9.91 -2.54 12.23
CA THR A 893 10.42 -1.65 13.27
C THR A 893 11.73 -0.96 12.88
N VAL A 894 12.19 -1.15 11.63
CA VAL A 894 13.49 -0.68 11.14
C VAL A 894 13.28 0.36 10.04
N ASP A 895 13.37 1.63 10.38
CA ASP A 895 13.30 2.77 9.46
C ASP A 895 14.68 3.35 9.12
N ALA A 896 15.75 2.81 9.73
CA ALA A 896 17.10 3.36 9.59
C ALA A 896 17.70 3.23 8.18
N ARG A 897 17.24 2.32 7.31
CA ARG A 897 17.91 2.00 6.04
C ARG A 897 17.04 2.28 4.81
N GLU A 898 17.65 2.86 3.78
CA GLU A 898 17.01 3.10 2.49
C GLU A 898 17.78 2.46 1.30
N MET A 899 17.09 2.25 0.17
CA MET A 899 17.63 1.54 -1.01
C MET A 899 18.46 2.41 -1.97
N ALA A 900 18.17 3.72 -2.05
CA ALA A 900 18.82 4.59 -3.03
C ALA A 900 20.30 4.84 -2.69
N THR A 901 21.16 4.91 -3.72
CA THR A 901 22.62 5.12 -3.55
C THR A 901 22.95 6.49 -2.95
N PHE A 902 22.19 7.53 -3.30
CA PHE A 902 22.42 8.89 -2.82
C PHE A 902 21.10 9.50 -2.37
N SER A 903 20.95 9.67 -1.07
CA SER A 903 19.71 10.14 -0.44
C SER A 903 19.95 11.28 0.56
N PRO A 904 20.67 12.36 0.17
CA PRO A 904 20.99 13.47 1.08
C PRO A 904 19.76 14.15 1.70
N GLU A 905 18.62 14.11 1.02
CA GLU A 905 17.35 14.70 1.44
C GLU A 905 16.64 13.96 2.57
N LEU A 906 17.02 12.72 2.86
CA LEU A 906 16.45 11.97 3.97
C LEU A 906 16.88 12.58 5.30
N ARG A 907 15.96 12.63 6.25
CA ARG A 907 16.17 13.19 7.59
C ARG A 907 15.78 12.14 8.61
N ALA A 908 16.73 11.72 9.45
CA ALA A 908 16.45 10.78 10.53
C ALA A 908 15.37 11.31 11.48
N ALA A 909 15.40 12.60 11.81
CA ALA A 909 14.52 13.22 12.80
C ALA A 909 13.03 12.90 12.59
N VAL A 910 12.55 12.89 11.34
CA VAL A 910 11.13 12.77 11.01
C VAL A 910 10.55 11.36 11.14
N SER A 911 11.39 10.36 11.37
CA SER A 911 10.97 8.95 11.53
C SER A 911 11.39 8.36 12.86
N VAL A 912 11.81 9.22 13.79
CA VAL A 912 12.06 8.83 15.18
C VAL A 912 10.72 8.46 15.82
N ASN A 913 10.59 7.22 16.27
CA ASN A 913 9.51 6.80 17.16
C ASN A 913 9.78 7.34 18.58
N PRO A 914 9.00 8.33 19.08
CA PRO A 914 9.18 8.86 20.44
C PRO A 914 8.73 7.88 21.53
N ASP A 915 7.98 6.82 21.19
CA ASP A 915 7.40 5.85 22.12
C ASP A 915 8.14 4.51 22.14
N THR A 916 9.31 4.42 21.49
CA THR A 916 10.06 3.16 21.48
C THR A 916 10.43 2.71 22.90
N ASP A 917 10.31 1.40 23.17
CA ASP A 917 10.70 0.76 24.43
C ASP A 917 12.18 1.03 24.80
N LEU A 918 13.02 1.45 23.83
CA LEU A 918 14.45 1.70 24.02
C LEU A 918 14.78 3.07 24.63
N LEU A 919 13.88 4.07 24.54
CA LEU A 919 14.10 5.38 25.15
C LEU A 919 14.10 5.31 26.69
N PRO A 920 13.10 4.67 27.35
CA PRO A 920 13.16 4.43 28.80
C PRO A 920 14.42 3.66 29.23
N GLU A 921 14.85 2.66 28.45
CA GLU A 921 16.06 1.89 28.73
C GLU A 921 17.34 2.75 28.66
N ALA A 922 17.46 3.63 27.68
CA ALA A 922 18.58 4.58 27.60
C ALA A 922 18.62 5.51 28.82
N ARG A 923 17.46 6.10 29.19
CA ARG A 923 17.34 7.02 30.34
C ARG A 923 17.66 6.36 31.66
N ALA A 924 17.18 5.13 31.87
CA ALA A 924 17.46 4.34 33.07
C ALA A 924 18.95 4.01 33.26
N ASN A 925 19.74 4.05 32.18
CA ASN A 925 21.20 3.87 32.20
C ASN A 925 21.96 5.19 32.08
N GLY A 926 21.28 6.33 32.16
CA GLY A 926 21.88 7.66 32.22
C GLY A 926 22.26 8.29 30.88
N ILE A 927 21.88 7.66 29.76
CA ILE A 927 21.98 8.25 28.41
C ILE A 927 20.76 9.15 28.19
N LEU A 928 20.98 10.45 28.04
CA LEU A 928 19.91 11.47 27.97
C LEU A 928 19.94 12.23 26.63
N SER A 929 20.97 12.04 25.82
CA SER A 929 21.06 12.62 24.47
C SER A 929 21.70 11.63 23.50
N VAL A 930 21.31 11.69 22.24
CA VAL A 930 21.85 10.82 21.18
C VAL A 930 21.97 11.54 19.85
N VAL A 931 22.87 11.11 18.97
CA VAL A 931 22.76 11.35 17.53
C VAL A 931 22.10 10.13 16.93
N THR A 932 20.89 10.30 16.37
CA THR A 932 20.26 9.29 15.53
C THR A 932 20.67 9.50 14.07
N ALA A 933 21.02 8.44 13.36
CA ALA A 933 21.58 8.51 12.03
C ALA A 933 20.97 7.48 11.06
N PRO A 934 20.73 7.86 9.80
CA PRO A 934 20.30 6.92 8.78
C PRO A 934 21.48 6.09 8.26
N GLU A 935 21.14 4.98 7.62
CA GLU A 935 22.01 4.02 6.96
C GLU A 935 21.53 3.75 5.52
N GLY A 936 22.36 3.05 4.75
CA GLY A 936 22.04 2.65 3.38
C GLY A 936 22.61 3.61 2.33
N GLY A 937 22.79 3.10 1.11
CA GLY A 937 23.46 3.85 0.05
C GLY A 937 24.90 4.27 0.38
N THR A 938 25.45 5.13 -0.48
CA THR A 938 26.71 5.84 -0.26
C THR A 938 26.47 7.12 0.54
N ILE A 939 25.46 7.92 0.22
CA ILE A 939 25.00 9.03 1.07
C ILE A 939 23.66 8.62 1.68
N SER A 940 23.63 8.46 2.99
CA SER A 940 22.50 7.87 3.72
C SER A 940 21.44 8.89 4.14
N GLY A 941 21.80 10.17 4.18
CA GLY A 941 20.92 11.26 4.62
C GLY A 941 21.49 12.00 5.82
N GLN A 942 20.62 12.75 6.49
CA GLN A 942 20.96 13.66 7.58
C GLN A 942 20.66 13.02 8.95
N GLY A 943 21.64 13.04 9.85
CA GLY A 943 21.45 12.65 11.26
C GLY A 943 20.87 13.78 12.11
N ALA A 944 20.38 13.46 13.31
CA ALA A 944 19.79 14.43 14.22
C ALA A 944 20.27 14.24 15.66
N VAL A 945 20.51 15.34 16.38
CA VAL A 945 20.75 15.33 17.82
C VAL A 945 19.42 15.36 18.54
N LEU A 946 19.18 14.38 19.41
CA LEU A 946 17.96 14.24 20.18
C LEU A 946 18.24 14.33 21.67
N SER A 947 17.33 15.00 22.38
CA SER A 947 17.09 14.90 23.82
C SER A 947 16.04 13.81 24.04
N LEU A 948 16.27 12.88 24.97
CA LEU A 948 15.39 11.70 25.13
C LEU A 948 14.13 12.00 25.98
N ASN A 949 13.55 13.19 25.87
CA ASN A 949 12.30 13.57 26.52
C ASN A 949 11.45 14.41 25.58
N GLY A 950 10.27 13.90 25.21
CA GLY A 950 9.36 14.54 24.26
C GLY A 950 8.34 13.55 23.70
N TRP A 951 7.18 14.08 23.32
CA TRP A 951 6.07 13.33 22.70
C TRP A 951 6.14 13.34 21.18
N THR A 952 6.81 14.34 20.61
CA THR A 952 7.02 14.49 19.17
C THR A 952 8.50 14.45 18.83
N TRP A 953 8.86 14.15 17.58
CA TRP A 953 10.26 14.21 17.18
C TRP A 953 10.82 15.64 17.28
N GLU A 954 9.99 16.68 17.11
CA GLU A 954 10.38 18.07 17.27
C GLU A 954 10.75 18.41 18.72
N GLU A 955 10.01 17.87 19.70
CA GLU A 955 10.33 18.05 21.11
C GLU A 955 11.62 17.32 21.51
N LEU A 956 11.83 16.12 20.94
CA LEU A 956 13.07 15.38 21.08
C LEU A 956 14.24 16.11 20.40
N ALA A 957 14.05 16.71 19.23
CA ALA A 957 15.15 17.29 18.45
C ALA A 957 15.80 18.50 19.13
N ILE A 958 17.12 18.45 19.28
CA ILE A 958 17.97 19.60 19.60
C ILE A 958 18.49 20.22 18.30
N ASP A 959 18.97 19.38 17.38
CA ASP A 959 19.35 19.75 16.02
C ASP A 959 18.79 18.69 15.06
N PRO A 960 17.79 19.01 14.22
CA PRO A 960 17.16 18.04 13.33
C PRO A 960 18.04 17.63 12.14
N SER A 961 19.19 18.29 11.94
CA SER A 961 20.15 17.97 10.87
C SER A 961 21.57 18.31 11.31
N VAL A 962 22.20 17.43 12.09
CA VAL A 962 23.56 17.63 12.61
C VAL A 962 24.62 17.60 11.50
N GLY A 963 24.35 16.87 10.43
CA GLY A 963 25.21 16.73 9.27
C GLY A 963 24.84 15.52 8.43
N MET A 964 25.62 15.31 7.37
CA MET A 964 25.31 14.33 6.32
C MET A 964 26.12 13.05 6.50
N TYR A 965 25.46 11.90 6.53
CA TYR A 965 26.11 10.60 6.67
C TYR A 965 26.53 10.03 5.32
N ILE A 966 27.78 9.55 5.25
CA ILE A 966 28.35 8.92 4.07
C ILE A 966 29.04 7.61 4.43
N GLN A 967 28.68 6.54 3.72
CA GLN A 967 29.39 5.28 3.73
C GLN A 967 30.53 5.33 2.73
N PHE A 968 31.77 5.48 3.22
CA PHE A 968 32.90 5.68 2.33
C PHE A 968 33.24 4.40 1.54
N PRO A 969 33.53 4.48 0.22
CA PRO A 969 33.90 3.32 -0.58
C PRO A 969 35.14 2.60 -0.04
N ARG A 970 35.15 1.27 -0.06
CA ARG A 970 36.32 0.47 0.34
C ARG A 970 37.43 0.53 -0.72
N MET A 971 38.61 0.98 -0.32
CA MET A 971 39.79 1.07 -1.18
C MET A 971 40.42 -0.31 -1.42
N GLY A 972 40.84 -0.58 -2.65
CA GLY A 972 41.58 -1.79 -3.04
C GLY A 972 40.80 -3.11 -3.09
N GLN A 973 39.48 -3.11 -2.85
CA GLN A 973 38.67 -4.33 -2.89
C GLN A 973 38.31 -4.72 -4.34
N ARG A 974 38.59 -5.96 -4.76
CA ARG A 974 38.03 -6.52 -6.00
C ARG A 974 36.51 -6.67 -5.85
N ARG A 975 35.71 -6.06 -6.72
CA ARG A 975 34.28 -6.36 -6.81
C ARG A 975 34.12 -7.81 -7.26
N PHE A 976 33.73 -8.71 -6.36
CA PHE A 976 33.38 -10.11 -6.69
C PHE A 976 32.16 -10.25 -7.61
N ARG A 977 31.48 -9.14 -7.95
CA ARG A 977 30.29 -9.13 -8.79
C ARG A 977 30.58 -9.20 -10.30
N GLU A 978 31.82 -9.02 -10.74
CA GLU A 978 32.20 -9.11 -12.17
C GLU A 978 32.59 -10.54 -12.62
N THR A 979 32.79 -11.50 -11.70
CA THR A 979 33.09 -12.90 -12.05
C THR A 979 31.86 -13.81 -12.14
N ALA A 980 30.70 -13.40 -11.62
CA ALA A 980 29.47 -14.18 -11.79
C ALA A 980 29.00 -14.22 -13.26
N HIS A 981 29.25 -13.15 -14.02
CA HIS A 981 28.96 -13.10 -15.46
C HIS A 981 29.98 -13.82 -16.36
N ARG A 982 31.05 -14.41 -15.81
CA ARG A 982 32.03 -15.22 -16.58
C ARG A 982 32.01 -16.71 -16.25
N CYS A 983 31.23 -17.14 -15.26
CA CYS A 983 31.08 -18.56 -14.92
C CYS A 983 29.75 -19.17 -15.39
N GLU A 984 28.83 -18.39 -15.96
CA GLU A 984 27.58 -18.92 -16.55
C GLU A 984 27.74 -19.46 -17.98
N GLU A 985 28.91 -19.31 -18.62
CA GLU A 985 29.16 -19.88 -19.96
C GLU A 985 29.85 -21.25 -19.97
N THR A 986 30.26 -21.80 -18.81
CA THR A 986 30.92 -23.11 -18.76
C THR A 986 30.61 -23.88 -17.47
N ALA A 987 29.34 -24.27 -17.26
CA ALA A 987 28.98 -25.44 -16.45
C ALA A 987 27.50 -25.78 -16.63
N GLY A 988 27.19 -26.59 -17.64
CA GLY A 988 25.98 -27.40 -17.61
C GLY A 988 26.16 -28.53 -16.59
N GLY A 989 25.21 -28.71 -15.66
CA GLY A 989 25.22 -29.84 -14.74
C GLY A 989 24.33 -29.62 -13.53
N HIS A 990 23.27 -30.42 -13.44
CA HIS A 990 22.38 -30.57 -12.30
C HIS A 990 23.14 -30.84 -10.99
N ALA A 991 22.69 -30.21 -9.90
CA ALA A 991 22.81 -30.74 -8.55
C ALA A 991 21.62 -30.24 -7.72
N GLU A 992 20.63 -31.12 -7.57
CA GLU A 992 19.69 -31.10 -6.45
C GLU A 992 20.50 -31.44 -5.18
N ASP A 993 20.35 -30.67 -4.11
CA ASP A 993 20.53 -31.18 -2.75
C ASP A 993 19.76 -30.32 -1.74
N ASN A 994 18.88 -31.03 -1.01
CA ASN A 994 18.02 -30.54 0.06
C ASN A 994 18.80 -30.47 1.38
N ASP A 995 18.95 -29.28 1.98
CA ASP A 995 19.23 -29.15 3.42
C ASP A 995 18.39 -28.00 4.03
N PRO A 996 17.44 -28.30 4.95
CA PRO A 996 16.54 -27.30 5.52
C PRO A 996 17.13 -26.47 6.68
N TYR A 997 18.43 -26.57 7.01
CA TYR A 997 19.02 -25.84 8.15
C TYR A 997 19.86 -24.59 7.83
N LEU A 998 19.96 -24.17 6.55
CA LEU A 998 20.72 -22.97 6.14
C LEU A 998 19.86 -21.70 5.91
N ARG A 999 18.56 -21.73 6.23
CA ARG A 999 17.69 -20.54 6.24
C ARG A 999 17.55 -19.98 7.66
N SER A 1000 18.60 -19.35 8.16
CA SER A 1000 18.46 -18.28 9.14
C SER A 1000 19.44 -17.17 8.79
N GLY A 1001 18.90 -16.06 8.28
CA GLY A 1001 19.64 -14.80 8.13
C GLY A 1001 19.88 -14.18 9.50
N ALA A 1002 20.63 -14.87 10.35
CA ALA A 1002 21.19 -14.28 11.56
C ALA A 1002 22.41 -13.46 11.15
N TYR A 1003 22.21 -12.16 11.02
CA TYR A 1003 23.30 -11.20 10.95
C TYR A 1003 24.03 -11.23 12.29
N VAL A 1004 25.21 -11.85 12.31
CA VAL A 1004 26.19 -11.71 13.39
C VAL A 1004 27.10 -10.53 13.01
N PRO A 1005 27.11 -9.41 13.75
CA PRO A 1005 28.13 -8.39 13.56
C PRO A 1005 29.45 -8.98 14.06
N GLY A 1006 30.38 -9.24 13.15
CA GLY A 1006 31.71 -9.77 13.49
C GLY A 1006 31.76 -11.30 13.67
N GLY A 1007 31.60 -12.04 12.57
CA GLY A 1007 31.96 -13.45 12.50
C GLY A 1007 32.77 -13.74 11.25
N THR A 1008 34.04 -14.12 11.43
CA THR A 1008 34.85 -14.73 10.37
C THR A 1008 34.11 -15.96 9.85
N MET A 1009 33.81 -16.01 8.54
CA MET A 1009 33.42 -17.26 7.89
C MET A 1009 34.53 -18.29 8.13
N ASP A 1010 34.20 -19.41 8.76
CA ASP A 1010 35.09 -20.55 8.92
C ASP A 1010 35.32 -21.19 7.53
N THR A 1011 36.35 -20.73 6.82
CA THR A 1011 36.81 -21.34 5.57
C THR A 1011 37.74 -22.51 5.89
N ARG A 1012 37.18 -23.61 6.42
CA ARG A 1012 37.94 -24.86 6.60
C ARG A 1012 38.03 -25.75 5.35
N ALA A 1013 37.56 -25.28 4.19
CA ALA A 1013 37.62 -26.00 2.93
C ALA A 1013 38.31 -25.22 1.79
N MET A 1014 39.47 -24.58 2.04
CA MET A 1014 40.40 -24.20 0.96
C MET A 1014 41.85 -24.28 1.46
N ARG A 1015 42.36 -25.50 1.65
CA ARG A 1015 43.80 -25.76 1.54
C ARG A 1015 44.07 -26.23 0.11
N PHE A 1016 45.19 -25.77 -0.43
CA PHE A 1016 45.73 -25.94 -1.79
C PHE A 1016 45.34 -24.86 -2.81
N GLY A 1017 46.17 -23.80 -2.83
CA GLY A 1017 46.13 -22.74 -3.84
C GLY A 1017 47.42 -21.91 -3.82
N MET A 1018 48.52 -22.56 -4.17
CA MET A 1018 49.80 -22.08 -4.74
C MET A 1018 50.19 -20.57 -4.64
N LEU A 1019 51.44 -20.35 -4.17
CA LEU A 1019 52.17 -19.08 -4.12
C LEU A 1019 52.10 -18.24 -5.41
N PRO A 1020 51.95 -16.90 -5.31
CA PRO A 1020 52.47 -15.97 -6.29
C PRO A 1020 53.77 -15.35 -5.74
N SER A 1021 54.86 -16.11 -5.77
CA SER A 1021 56.21 -15.58 -5.48
C SER A 1021 57.18 -15.78 -6.65
N LEU A 1022 56.68 -15.92 -7.89
CA LEU A 1022 57.51 -16.38 -9.02
C LEU A 1022 57.38 -15.58 -10.32
N LEU A 1023 56.70 -14.44 -10.34
CA LEU A 1023 56.75 -13.53 -11.47
C LEU A 1023 56.98 -12.11 -10.93
N GLY A 1024 58.13 -11.53 -11.26
CA GLY A 1024 58.48 -10.16 -10.91
C GLY A 1024 57.50 -9.18 -11.54
N ALA A 1025 56.40 -8.91 -10.85
CA ALA A 1025 55.59 -7.74 -11.10
C ALA A 1025 56.33 -6.55 -10.48
N ASP A 1026 56.73 -5.60 -11.31
CA ASP A 1026 57.30 -4.33 -10.88
C ASP A 1026 56.38 -3.67 -9.85
N GLU A 1027 56.94 -3.16 -8.75
CA GLU A 1027 56.19 -2.47 -7.69
C GLU A 1027 55.40 -1.26 -8.21
N SER A 1028 55.88 -0.61 -9.28
CA SER A 1028 55.19 0.50 -9.97
C SER A 1028 53.87 0.05 -10.63
N ASP A 1029 53.85 -1.13 -11.23
CA ASP A 1029 52.69 -1.66 -11.94
C ASP A 1029 51.59 -2.16 -10.98
N ALA A 1030 51.97 -2.48 -9.73
CA ALA A 1030 51.04 -2.76 -8.64
C ALA A 1030 50.44 -1.47 -8.04
N THR A 1031 51.23 -0.40 -7.91
CA THR A 1031 50.77 0.89 -7.38
C THR A 1031 49.84 1.61 -8.36
N GLU A 1032 50.16 1.64 -9.66
CA GLU A 1032 49.29 2.22 -10.70
C GLU A 1032 47.90 1.54 -10.72
N LYS A 1033 47.85 0.21 -10.61
CA LYS A 1033 46.59 -0.56 -10.54
C LYS A 1033 45.80 -0.32 -9.26
N GLU A 1034 46.44 0.09 -8.16
CA GLU A 1034 45.74 0.46 -6.94
C GLU A 1034 45.15 1.88 -7.02
N GLU A 1035 45.86 2.83 -7.61
CA GLU A 1035 45.38 4.19 -7.84
C GLU A 1035 44.17 4.20 -8.78
N GLU A 1036 44.24 3.46 -9.89
CA GLU A 1036 43.12 3.31 -10.82
C GLU A 1036 41.87 2.73 -10.13
N ARG A 1037 42.06 1.73 -9.24
CA ARG A 1037 40.95 1.13 -8.47
C ARG A 1037 40.35 2.11 -7.46
N ALA A 1038 41.18 2.91 -6.79
CA ALA A 1038 40.72 3.93 -5.87
C ALA A 1038 39.92 5.02 -6.60
N GLU A 1039 40.38 5.44 -7.77
CA GLU A 1039 39.66 6.39 -8.63
C GLU A 1039 38.31 5.82 -9.11
N LYS A 1040 38.30 4.57 -9.59
CA LYS A 1040 37.06 3.88 -10.00
C LYS A 1040 36.06 3.74 -8.83
N ALA A 1041 36.54 3.53 -7.61
CA ALA A 1041 35.69 3.44 -6.42
C ALA A 1041 35.07 4.78 -6.01
N LEU A 1042 35.80 5.90 -6.19
CA LEU A 1042 35.34 7.24 -5.84
C LEU A 1042 34.54 7.94 -6.95
N ARG A 1043 34.65 7.49 -8.21
CA ARG A 1043 34.01 8.13 -9.37
C ARG A 1043 32.51 8.44 -9.15
N PRO A 1044 31.64 7.51 -8.73
CA PRO A 1044 30.22 7.81 -8.56
C PRO A 1044 29.95 8.92 -7.53
N LEU A 1045 30.72 8.94 -6.45
CA LEU A 1045 30.62 9.95 -5.40
C LEU A 1045 31.10 11.32 -5.91
N ASN A 1046 32.20 11.35 -6.67
CA ASN A 1046 32.71 12.59 -7.27
C ASN A 1046 31.76 13.15 -8.33
N ASP A 1047 31.18 12.30 -9.19
CA ASP A 1047 30.20 12.71 -10.21
C ASP A 1047 28.93 13.28 -9.57
N PHE A 1048 28.50 12.69 -8.45
CA PHE A 1048 27.39 13.21 -7.64
C PHE A 1048 27.71 14.62 -7.09
N LEU A 1049 28.89 14.82 -6.50
CA LEU A 1049 29.31 16.12 -5.99
C LEU A 1049 29.46 17.17 -7.07
N GLU A 1050 29.97 16.79 -8.24
CA GLU A 1050 30.07 17.68 -9.39
C GLU A 1050 28.67 18.13 -9.85
N SER A 1051 27.70 17.21 -9.85
CA SER A 1051 26.29 17.54 -10.13
C SER A 1051 25.72 18.50 -9.08
N ALA A 1052 26.01 18.29 -7.80
CA ALA A 1052 25.59 19.19 -6.72
C ALA A 1052 26.22 20.60 -6.86
N LYS A 1053 27.49 20.70 -7.25
CA LYS A 1053 28.16 21.98 -7.53
C LYS A 1053 27.52 22.70 -8.71
N ARG A 1054 27.18 21.98 -9.79
CA ARG A 1054 26.46 22.53 -10.95
C ARG A 1054 25.08 23.04 -10.56
N TYR A 1055 24.35 22.29 -9.74
CA TYR A 1055 23.08 22.74 -9.20
C TYR A 1055 23.24 24.04 -8.38
N LYS A 1056 24.22 24.11 -7.49
CA LYS A 1056 24.54 25.32 -6.72
C LYS A 1056 24.81 26.52 -7.64
N MET A 1057 25.65 26.36 -8.66
CA MET A 1057 25.94 27.43 -9.63
C MET A 1057 24.69 27.86 -10.41
N ALA A 1058 23.85 26.90 -10.82
CA ALA A 1058 22.58 27.19 -11.49
C ALA A 1058 21.62 27.97 -10.57
N LYS A 1059 21.61 27.65 -9.26
CA LYS A 1059 20.80 28.34 -8.25
C LYS A 1059 21.26 29.77 -8.04
N GLU A 1060 22.56 29.96 -7.82
CA GLU A 1060 23.17 31.27 -7.58
C GLU A 1060 23.07 32.19 -8.81
N SER A 1061 23.09 31.63 -10.03
CA SER A 1061 22.89 32.40 -11.27
C SER A 1061 21.42 32.68 -11.59
N GLY A 1062 20.47 32.13 -10.84
CA GLY A 1062 19.03 32.24 -11.13
C GLY A 1062 18.60 31.50 -12.42
N THR A 1063 19.41 30.56 -12.91
CA THR A 1063 19.12 29.78 -14.13
C THR A 1063 18.41 28.46 -13.86
N LEU A 1064 18.31 28.04 -12.59
CA LEU A 1064 17.45 26.92 -12.21
C LEU A 1064 16.01 27.20 -12.59
N LYS A 1065 15.41 26.27 -13.33
CA LYS A 1065 13.97 26.27 -13.56
C LYS A 1065 13.22 25.98 -12.25
N HIS A 1066 13.72 25.02 -11.48
CA HIS A 1066 13.05 24.46 -10.29
C HIS A 1066 14.06 24.04 -9.23
N ASN A 1067 13.64 24.02 -7.97
CA ASN A 1067 14.44 23.51 -6.86
C ASN A 1067 14.24 22.00 -6.71
N ASP A 1068 15.30 21.28 -6.38
CA ASP A 1068 15.29 19.84 -6.17
C ASP A 1068 15.78 19.53 -4.75
N THR A 1069 14.93 18.88 -3.96
CA THR A 1069 15.19 18.59 -2.54
C THR A 1069 16.49 17.82 -2.31
N LYS A 1070 16.88 16.95 -3.25
CA LYS A 1070 18.13 16.19 -3.19
C LYS A 1070 19.34 17.11 -3.20
N TRP A 1071 19.34 18.09 -4.12
CA TRP A 1071 20.46 19.00 -4.27
C TRP A 1071 20.45 20.12 -3.24
N GLU A 1072 19.26 20.57 -2.82
CA GLU A 1072 19.10 21.51 -1.69
C GLU A 1072 19.73 20.99 -0.41
N ALA A 1073 19.50 19.70 -0.09
CA ALA A 1073 19.96 19.09 1.15
C ALA A 1073 21.49 19.05 1.32
N ILE A 1074 22.26 19.02 0.21
CA ILE A 1074 23.72 18.98 0.28
C ILE A 1074 24.38 20.36 0.30
N LEU A 1075 23.64 21.44 -0.01
CA LEU A 1075 24.22 22.80 -0.07
C LEU A 1075 24.92 23.24 1.24
N PRO A 1076 24.37 23.01 2.44
CA PRO A 1076 25.04 23.39 3.69
C PRO A 1076 26.38 22.68 3.89
N VAL A 1077 26.53 21.45 3.37
CA VAL A 1077 27.78 20.70 3.41
C VAL A 1077 28.78 21.26 2.40
N LEU A 1078 28.33 21.60 1.19
CA LEU A 1078 29.17 22.28 0.18
C LEU A 1078 29.64 23.66 0.64
N ALA A 1079 28.86 24.34 1.50
CA ALA A 1079 29.21 25.62 2.10
C ALA A 1079 30.15 25.50 3.32
N GLY A 1080 30.37 24.28 3.85
CA GLY A 1080 31.16 24.05 5.06
C GLY A 1080 30.42 24.38 6.36
N GLU A 1081 29.11 24.63 6.31
CA GLU A 1081 28.26 24.92 7.47
C GLU A 1081 28.00 23.65 8.30
N LYS A 1082 27.76 22.53 7.62
CA LYS A 1082 27.52 21.21 8.23
C LYS A 1082 28.62 20.20 7.81
N PRO A 1083 29.05 19.29 8.70
CA PRO A 1083 30.07 18.29 8.36
C PRO A 1083 29.49 17.08 7.63
N PHE A 1084 30.37 16.35 6.94
CA PHE A 1084 30.15 14.94 6.62
C PHE A 1084 30.51 14.05 7.81
N PHE A 1085 29.62 13.14 8.17
CA PHE A 1085 29.86 12.02 9.08
C PHE A 1085 30.24 10.81 8.23
N VAL A 1086 31.54 10.50 8.18
CA VAL A 1086 32.10 9.54 7.22
C VAL A 1086 32.37 8.21 7.91
N ARG A 1087 31.62 7.17 7.54
CA ARG A 1087 31.86 5.79 8.02
C ARG A 1087 33.02 5.18 7.24
N ALA A 1088 34.16 4.98 7.91
CA ALA A 1088 35.32 4.28 7.38
C ALA A 1088 36.08 3.60 8.54
N ASP A 1089 36.48 2.34 8.34
CA ASP A 1089 37.14 1.58 9.40
C ASP A 1089 38.63 1.35 9.17
N ARG A 1090 39.02 0.99 7.94
CA ARG A 1090 40.39 0.56 7.66
C ARG A 1090 41.31 1.75 7.53
N GLU A 1091 42.56 1.62 7.94
CA GLU A 1091 43.56 2.69 7.88
C GLU A 1091 43.64 3.32 6.46
N LYS A 1092 43.67 2.47 5.41
CA LYS A 1092 43.69 2.90 4.00
C LYS A 1092 42.42 3.68 3.61
N ASP A 1093 41.25 3.24 4.09
CA ASP A 1093 39.97 3.89 3.80
C ASP A 1093 39.86 5.23 4.53
N ILE A 1094 40.31 5.28 5.79
CA ILE A 1094 40.35 6.49 6.63
C ILE A 1094 41.26 7.55 5.98
N LYS A 1095 42.51 7.18 5.64
CA LYS A 1095 43.45 8.10 4.97
C LYS A 1095 42.89 8.61 3.64
N ALA A 1096 42.26 7.73 2.84
CA ALA A 1096 41.63 8.13 1.60
C ALA A 1096 40.44 9.08 1.81
N ALA A 1097 39.60 8.84 2.82
CA ALA A 1097 38.47 9.69 3.16
C ALA A 1097 38.89 11.09 3.61
N VAL A 1098 39.88 11.18 4.50
CA VAL A 1098 40.42 12.47 4.96
C VAL A 1098 41.03 13.26 3.81
N ASN A 1099 41.84 12.61 2.97
CA ASN A 1099 42.44 13.25 1.80
C ASN A 1099 41.37 13.70 0.79
N TRP A 1100 40.32 12.90 0.58
CA TRP A 1100 39.20 13.25 -0.28
C TRP A 1100 38.41 14.46 0.26
N ALA A 1101 38.12 14.48 1.57
CA ALA A 1101 37.44 15.59 2.21
C ALA A 1101 38.27 16.88 2.12
N LYS A 1102 39.57 16.80 2.42
CA LYS A 1102 40.52 17.90 2.31
C LYS A 1102 40.62 18.46 0.88
N LYS A 1103 40.74 17.57 -0.12
CA LYS A 1103 40.78 17.96 -1.54
C LYS A 1103 39.55 18.76 -1.97
N ASN A 1104 38.39 18.47 -1.36
CA ASN A 1104 37.13 19.14 -1.68
C ASN A 1104 36.75 20.26 -0.69
N GLY A 1105 37.57 20.52 0.34
CA GLY A 1105 37.29 21.55 1.35
C GLY A 1105 36.15 21.21 2.32
N PHE A 1106 35.85 19.92 2.52
CA PHE A 1106 34.76 19.50 3.42
C PHE A 1106 35.20 19.38 4.86
N ARG A 1107 34.32 19.80 5.79
CA ARG A 1107 34.40 19.42 7.19
C ARG A 1107 34.00 17.96 7.34
N MET A 1108 34.78 17.18 8.08
CA MET A 1108 34.56 15.74 8.26
C MET A 1108 34.65 15.36 9.74
N VAL A 1109 33.77 14.45 10.14
CA VAL A 1109 33.86 13.65 11.36
C VAL A 1109 34.00 12.20 10.93
N LEU A 1110 35.01 11.49 11.44
CA LEU A 1110 35.17 10.07 11.19
C LEU A 1110 34.22 9.28 12.11
N VAL A 1111 33.47 8.33 11.56
CA VAL A 1111 32.53 7.47 12.29
C VAL A 1111 32.97 6.02 12.20
N SER A 1112 32.81 5.27 13.29
CA SER A 1112 33.31 3.91 13.52
C SER A 1112 34.82 3.85 13.71
N GLY A 1113 35.63 4.11 12.67
CA GLY A 1113 37.08 4.31 12.83
C GLY A 1113 37.84 3.17 13.51
N GLN A 1114 37.50 1.90 13.23
CA GLN A 1114 38.05 0.73 13.97
C GLN A 1114 39.58 0.53 13.84
N GLU A 1115 40.24 1.15 12.86
CA GLU A 1115 41.71 1.21 12.74
C GLU A 1115 42.24 2.65 12.80
N ALA A 1116 41.51 3.57 13.44
CA ALA A 1116 41.91 4.97 13.55
C ALA A 1116 43.24 5.14 14.29
N ASP A 1117 43.55 4.26 15.24
CA ASP A 1117 44.80 4.27 15.99
C ASP A 1117 46.03 4.04 15.10
N LYS A 1118 45.93 3.21 14.06
CA LYS A 1118 47.00 2.96 13.07
C LYS A 1118 47.38 4.22 12.30
N CYS A 1119 46.51 5.23 12.28
CA CYS A 1119 46.77 6.53 11.66
C CYS A 1119 46.49 7.71 12.61
N ALA A 1120 46.65 7.51 13.93
CA ALA A 1120 46.30 8.52 14.94
C ALA A 1120 47.07 9.84 14.76
N ASP A 1121 48.38 9.79 14.52
CA ASP A 1121 49.20 10.98 14.28
C ASP A 1121 48.72 11.78 13.06
N PHE A 1122 48.26 11.07 12.03
CA PHE A 1122 47.69 11.69 10.84
C PHE A 1122 46.34 12.36 11.16
N LEU A 1123 45.45 11.67 11.88
CA LEU A 1123 44.16 12.24 12.29
C LEU A 1123 44.33 13.45 13.21
N ALA A 1124 45.27 13.41 14.16
CA ALA A 1124 45.59 14.52 15.06
C ALA A 1124 46.13 15.73 14.28
N ARG A 1125 47.06 15.50 13.34
CA ARG A 1125 47.63 16.56 12.50
C ARG A 1125 46.58 17.23 11.62
N GLU A 1126 45.69 16.45 11.01
CA GLU A 1126 44.60 16.98 10.17
C GLU A 1126 43.40 17.46 10.99
N LYS A 1127 43.43 17.32 12.32
CA LYS A 1127 42.37 17.71 13.27
C LYS A 1127 41.01 17.07 12.96
N VAL A 1128 41.01 15.80 12.59
CA VAL A 1128 39.79 15.05 12.27
C VAL A 1128 39.25 14.41 13.55
N PRO A 1129 38.07 14.81 14.05
CA PRO A 1129 37.46 14.16 15.20
C PRO A 1129 36.94 12.76 14.87
N VAL A 1130 36.92 11.88 15.87
CA VAL A 1130 36.54 10.47 15.71
C VAL A 1130 35.39 10.10 16.65
N ILE A 1131 34.28 9.63 16.09
CA ILE A 1131 33.26 8.88 16.81
C ILE A 1131 33.64 7.41 16.68
N LEU A 1132 34.36 6.90 17.69
CA LEU A 1132 34.90 5.55 17.69
C LEU A 1132 33.79 4.55 17.99
N GLY A 1133 33.68 3.52 17.15
CA GLY A 1133 32.72 2.44 17.31
C GLY A 1133 32.93 1.65 18.61
N PRO A 1134 32.07 0.66 18.89
CA PRO A 1134 32.09 -0.05 20.16
C PRO A 1134 33.44 -0.77 20.37
N VAL A 1135 34.00 -0.60 21.56
CA VAL A 1135 35.28 -1.20 21.96
C VAL A 1135 35.10 -2.59 22.57
N GLN A 1136 33.91 -2.91 23.08
CA GLN A 1136 33.53 -4.25 23.55
C GLN A 1136 33.31 -5.23 22.38
N ASN A 1137 34.31 -5.38 21.52
CA ASN A 1137 34.30 -6.21 20.32
C ASN A 1137 35.56 -7.07 20.23
N LEU A 1138 35.49 -8.12 19.42
CA LEU A 1138 36.69 -8.88 19.07
C LEU A 1138 37.66 -8.03 18.25
N PRO A 1139 38.98 -8.26 18.38
CA PRO A 1139 39.96 -7.69 17.47
C PRO A 1139 39.62 -8.02 16.02
N ARG A 1140 39.83 -7.06 15.12
CA ARG A 1140 39.36 -7.13 13.73
C ARG A 1140 40.14 -8.14 12.88
N THR A 1141 41.42 -8.34 13.17
CA THR A 1141 42.29 -9.28 12.46
C THR A 1141 42.70 -10.41 13.39
N GLN A 1142 42.95 -11.58 12.80
CA GLN A 1142 43.25 -12.80 13.56
C GLN A 1142 44.57 -12.73 14.34
N ASP A 1143 45.47 -11.85 13.90
CA ASP A 1143 46.79 -11.59 14.46
C ASP A 1143 46.83 -10.38 15.42
N ALA A 1144 45.74 -9.64 15.55
CA ALA A 1144 45.67 -8.51 16.49
C ALA A 1144 45.68 -9.01 17.95
N PRO A 1145 46.29 -8.25 18.88
CA PRO A 1145 46.22 -8.55 20.31
C PRO A 1145 44.78 -8.72 20.79
N TYR A 1146 44.55 -9.60 21.77
CA TYR A 1146 43.21 -9.89 22.29
C TYR A 1146 42.48 -8.66 22.85
N ASP A 1147 43.23 -7.66 23.32
CA ASP A 1147 42.80 -6.40 23.92
C ASP A 1147 42.92 -5.20 22.98
N ASP A 1148 43.17 -5.44 21.68
CA ASP A 1148 43.40 -4.39 20.71
C ASP A 1148 42.24 -3.38 20.67
N ALA A 1149 41.00 -3.87 20.58
CA ALA A 1149 39.80 -3.01 20.57
C ALA A 1149 39.66 -2.15 21.84
N PHE A 1150 40.05 -2.66 23.00
CA PHE A 1150 39.94 -1.95 24.28
C PHE A 1150 40.97 -0.84 24.45
N THR A 1151 42.13 -0.97 23.79
CA THR A 1151 43.28 -0.07 23.93
C THR A 1151 43.32 1.06 22.90
N ILE A 1152 42.52 0.98 21.82
CA ILE A 1152 42.39 2.04 20.79
C ILE A 1152 42.11 3.43 21.41
N PRO A 1153 41.15 3.61 22.34
CA PRO A 1153 40.86 4.93 22.92
C PRO A 1153 42.07 5.57 23.60
N ALA A 1154 42.85 4.79 24.35
CA ALA A 1154 44.06 5.25 25.03
C ALA A 1154 45.13 5.70 24.03
N ARG A 1155 45.27 4.98 22.90
CA ARG A 1155 46.19 5.36 21.82
C ARG A 1155 45.76 6.64 21.11
N LEU A 1156 44.47 6.81 20.84
CA LEU A 1156 43.92 8.05 20.26
C LEU A 1156 44.12 9.25 21.20
N ALA A 1157 43.84 9.08 22.50
CA ALA A 1157 44.09 10.10 23.51
C ALA A 1157 45.56 10.53 23.54
N LYS A 1158 46.49 9.55 23.55
CA LYS A 1158 47.94 9.79 23.56
C LYS A 1158 48.42 10.57 22.33
N ALA A 1159 47.81 10.33 21.16
CA ALA A 1159 48.12 11.05 19.93
C ALA A 1159 47.48 12.45 19.85
N GLY A 1160 46.62 12.82 20.81
CA GLY A 1160 45.91 14.10 20.81
C GLY A 1160 44.73 14.16 19.83
N VAL A 1161 44.17 13.01 19.43
CA VAL A 1161 42.96 12.95 18.61
C VAL A 1161 41.74 13.26 19.48
N VAL A 1162 40.86 14.17 19.04
CA VAL A 1162 39.57 14.40 19.70
C VAL A 1162 38.64 13.25 19.34
N PHE A 1163 38.21 12.47 20.33
CA PHE A 1163 37.32 11.33 20.10
C PHE A 1163 36.23 11.17 21.16
N CYS A 1164 35.11 10.56 20.76
CA CYS A 1164 34.08 10.08 21.66
C CYS A 1164 33.77 8.60 21.38
N LEU A 1165 33.08 7.95 22.31
CA LEU A 1165 32.66 6.54 22.19
C LEU A 1165 31.17 6.47 21.85
N THR A 1166 30.78 5.39 21.17
CA THR A 1166 29.37 5.07 20.92
C THR A 1166 29.04 3.63 21.32
N SER A 1167 27.76 3.37 21.64
CA SER A 1167 27.23 2.02 21.79
C SER A 1167 27.11 1.25 20.46
N GLY A 1168 27.16 1.94 19.32
CA GLY A 1168 27.13 1.38 17.96
C GLY A 1168 25.74 0.99 17.46
N GLU A 1169 25.07 0.08 18.17
CA GLU A 1169 23.73 -0.39 17.79
C GLU A 1169 22.70 -0.02 18.86
N THR A 1170 21.47 0.33 18.44
CA THR A 1170 20.40 0.75 19.36
C THR A 1170 20.06 -0.31 20.41
N SER A 1171 20.09 -1.59 20.03
CA SER A 1171 19.86 -2.70 20.97
C SER A 1171 20.95 -2.83 22.03
N ASN A 1172 22.08 -2.11 21.90
CA ASN A 1172 23.17 -2.03 22.84
C ASN A 1172 23.29 -0.66 23.53
N ILE A 1173 22.34 0.26 23.36
CA ILE A 1173 22.44 1.65 23.86
C ILE A 1173 22.85 1.75 25.35
N ARG A 1174 22.31 0.87 26.20
CA ARG A 1174 22.61 0.79 27.64
C ARG A 1174 24.08 0.49 27.97
N ARG A 1175 24.87 0.04 26.99
CA ARG A 1175 26.27 -0.33 27.17
C ARG A 1175 27.23 0.85 27.01
N LEU A 1176 26.76 2.04 26.62
CA LEU A 1176 27.62 3.22 26.45
C LEU A 1176 28.57 3.48 27.64
N PRO A 1177 28.11 3.54 28.91
CA PRO A 1177 29.02 3.70 30.05
C PRO A 1177 30.05 2.58 30.16
N TRP A 1178 29.71 1.36 29.76
CA TRP A 1178 30.60 0.21 29.84
C TRP A 1178 31.62 0.16 28.69
N GLN A 1179 31.35 0.83 27.57
CA GLN A 1179 32.38 1.09 26.54
C GLN A 1179 33.48 1.98 27.14
N ALA A 1180 33.10 3.06 27.83
CA ALA A 1180 34.03 3.96 28.49
C ALA A 1180 34.76 3.29 29.66
N ALA A 1181 34.06 2.49 30.47
CA ALA A 1181 34.65 1.72 31.55
C ALA A 1181 35.72 0.74 31.05
N MET A 1182 35.44 0.05 29.94
CA MET A 1182 36.40 -0.87 29.33
C MET A 1182 37.63 -0.12 28.82
N ALA A 1183 37.45 1.00 28.13
CA ALA A 1183 38.56 1.85 27.71
C ALA A 1183 39.43 2.32 28.89
N ALA A 1184 38.79 2.72 30.00
CA ALA A 1184 39.49 3.15 31.21
C ALA A 1184 40.31 2.02 31.84
N SER A 1185 39.74 0.81 31.89
CA SER A 1185 40.41 -0.39 32.42
C SER A 1185 41.66 -0.77 31.62
N TYR A 1186 41.73 -0.38 30.34
CA TYR A 1186 42.83 -0.68 29.42
C TYR A 1186 43.70 0.54 29.08
N GLY A 1187 43.75 1.52 29.99
CA GLY A 1187 44.77 2.59 29.98
C GLY A 1187 44.29 3.96 29.55
N LEU A 1188 43.00 4.17 29.29
CA LEU A 1188 42.43 5.51 29.16
C LEU A 1188 42.24 6.12 30.55
N ASP A 1189 42.56 7.41 30.71
CA ASP A 1189 42.27 8.13 31.95
C ASP A 1189 40.74 8.12 32.24
N PRO A 1190 40.28 7.81 33.47
CA PRO A 1190 38.85 7.70 33.79
C PRO A 1190 38.04 9.00 33.55
N GLU A 1191 38.62 10.18 33.81
CA GLU A 1191 37.94 11.46 33.55
C GLU A 1191 37.78 11.68 32.03
N THR A 1192 38.80 11.33 31.25
CA THR A 1192 38.77 11.34 29.78
C THR A 1192 37.75 10.34 29.24
N ALA A 1193 37.62 9.16 29.85
CA ALA A 1193 36.61 8.18 29.51
C ALA A 1193 35.18 8.71 29.76
N LEU A 1194 34.95 9.40 30.88
CA LEU A 1194 33.68 10.10 31.16
C LEU A 1194 33.40 11.20 30.13
N LYS A 1195 34.39 12.05 29.82
CA LYS A 1195 34.28 13.09 28.80
C LYS A 1195 33.94 12.51 27.42
N ALA A 1196 34.51 11.35 27.07
CA ALA A 1196 34.26 10.66 25.80
C ALA A 1196 32.81 10.18 25.62
N ILE A 1197 31.97 10.20 26.66
CA ILE A 1197 30.54 9.89 26.60
C ILE A 1197 29.65 11.04 27.13
N THR A 1198 30.20 12.25 27.29
CA THR A 1198 29.47 13.44 27.79
C THR A 1198 29.89 14.71 27.03
N LEU A 1199 31.02 15.31 27.38
CA LEU A 1199 31.49 16.59 26.85
C LEU A 1199 32.00 16.48 25.41
N THR A 1200 32.84 15.49 25.13
CA THR A 1200 33.46 15.33 23.80
C THR A 1200 32.45 15.06 22.68
N PRO A 1201 31.42 14.18 22.82
CA PRO A 1201 30.39 14.04 21.79
C PRO A 1201 29.61 15.35 21.58
N ALA A 1202 29.36 16.14 22.63
CA ALA A 1202 28.78 17.47 22.49
C ALA A 1202 29.71 18.43 21.73
N GLN A 1203 31.03 18.36 21.92
CA GLN A 1203 32.00 19.16 21.17
C GLN A 1203 32.05 18.77 19.69
N ILE A 1204 32.12 17.46 19.40
CA ILE A 1204 32.21 16.92 18.03
C ILE A 1204 30.96 17.31 17.22
N THR A 1205 29.79 17.27 17.83
CA THR A 1205 28.52 17.61 17.19
C THR A 1205 28.21 19.12 17.17
N GLY A 1206 28.99 19.95 17.88
CA GLY A 1206 28.79 21.40 17.95
C GLY A 1206 27.78 21.87 19.01
N HIS A 1207 27.46 21.04 20.01
CA HIS A 1207 26.45 21.27 21.05
C HIS A 1207 27.03 21.45 22.47
N ALA A 1208 28.36 21.61 22.62
CA ALA A 1208 29.02 21.76 23.92
C ALA A 1208 28.63 23.04 24.68
N SER A 1209 28.04 24.05 24.03
CA SER A 1209 27.46 25.21 24.72
C SER A 1209 26.16 24.89 25.47
N HIS A 1210 25.53 23.75 25.17
CA HIS A 1210 24.26 23.32 25.74
C HIS A 1210 24.40 22.06 26.60
N LEU A 1211 25.25 21.12 26.19
CA LEU A 1211 25.32 19.76 26.75
C LEU A 1211 26.73 19.36 27.18
N GLY A 1212 26.81 18.24 27.91
CA GLY A 1212 28.04 17.49 28.14
C GLY A 1212 28.85 17.88 29.39
N SER A 1213 28.44 18.90 30.14
CA SER A 1213 29.03 19.31 31.42
C SER A 1213 28.00 20.01 32.31
N ILE A 1214 28.30 20.16 33.61
CA ILE A 1214 27.46 20.90 34.56
C ILE A 1214 28.06 22.28 34.75
N GLU A 1215 27.50 23.26 34.04
CA GLU A 1215 27.94 24.66 34.06
C GLU A 1215 26.73 25.58 34.04
N THR A 1216 26.83 26.73 34.69
CA THR A 1216 25.78 27.77 34.65
C THR A 1216 25.45 28.16 33.20
N GLY A 1217 24.15 28.22 32.87
CA GLY A 1217 23.63 28.56 31.55
C GLY A 1217 23.45 27.39 30.59
N LYS A 1218 24.02 26.20 30.89
CA LYS A 1218 23.81 24.97 30.10
C LYS A 1218 22.46 24.34 30.40
N ASP A 1219 22.03 23.42 29.54
CA ASP A 1219 20.80 22.66 29.77
C ASP A 1219 20.95 21.83 31.04
N ALA A 1220 19.90 21.84 31.87
CA ALA A 1220 19.83 21.07 33.11
C ALA A 1220 19.58 19.58 32.84
N THR A 1221 20.52 18.95 32.13
CA THR A 1221 20.47 17.55 31.71
C THR A 1221 21.52 16.75 32.49
N VAL A 1222 21.09 16.14 33.60
CA VAL A 1222 21.96 15.54 34.62
C VAL A 1222 21.42 14.21 35.14
N ILE A 1223 22.31 13.37 35.66
CA ILE A 1223 21.98 12.09 36.30
C ILE A 1223 22.46 12.08 37.75
N ILE A 1224 21.71 11.42 38.62
CA ILE A 1224 22.06 11.16 40.02
C ILE A 1224 22.31 9.67 40.18
N THR A 1225 23.51 9.30 40.61
CA THR A 1225 23.97 7.91 40.67
C THR A 1225 24.46 7.53 42.07
N THR A 1226 24.41 6.24 42.41
CA THR A 1226 24.93 5.73 43.70
C THR A 1226 26.46 5.71 43.78
N GLY A 1227 27.15 5.92 42.67
CA GLY A 1227 28.61 5.89 42.55
C GLY A 1227 29.05 6.30 41.14
N ASN A 1228 30.28 5.94 40.77
CA ASN A 1228 30.81 6.21 39.42
C ASN A 1228 29.97 5.48 38.35
N PRO A 1229 29.41 6.17 37.33
CA PRO A 1229 28.57 5.55 36.30
C PRO A 1229 29.32 4.57 35.38
N LEU A 1230 30.66 4.55 35.41
CA LEU A 1230 31.46 3.53 34.71
C LEU A 1230 31.40 2.16 35.41
N GLU A 1231 31.03 2.11 36.69
CA GLU A 1231 30.86 0.86 37.43
C GLU A 1231 29.49 0.25 37.16
N ILE A 1232 29.46 -1.03 36.76
CA ILE A 1232 28.19 -1.75 36.51
C ILE A 1232 27.30 -1.87 37.76
N THR A 1233 27.88 -1.74 38.95
CA THR A 1233 27.18 -1.76 40.24
C THR A 1233 26.58 -0.40 40.61
N SER A 1234 26.94 0.67 39.90
CA SER A 1234 26.35 2.00 40.09
C SER A 1234 24.97 2.06 39.44
N VAL A 1235 24.01 2.61 40.16
CA VAL A 1235 22.62 2.70 39.72
C VAL A 1235 22.21 4.16 39.56
N VAL A 1236 21.62 4.50 38.42
CA VAL A 1236 20.94 5.79 38.22
C VAL A 1236 19.66 5.81 39.03
N LYS A 1237 19.59 6.71 40.02
CA LYS A 1237 18.46 6.87 40.94
C LYS A 1237 17.47 7.92 40.47
N ALA A 1238 17.97 8.98 39.84
CA ALA A 1238 17.15 10.03 39.25
C ALA A 1238 17.88 10.61 38.03
N ALA A 1239 17.10 11.16 37.09
CA ALA A 1239 17.64 11.91 35.96
C ALA A 1239 16.76 13.13 35.72
N PHE A 1240 17.38 14.19 35.23
CA PHE A 1240 16.71 15.40 34.78
C PHE A 1240 17.10 15.67 33.33
N ILE A 1241 16.14 16.02 32.48
CA ILE A 1241 16.40 16.52 31.12
C ILE A 1241 15.80 17.91 31.05
N ARG A 1242 16.62 18.92 30.73
CA ARG A 1242 16.20 20.33 30.76
C ARG A 1242 15.47 20.67 32.08
N GLY A 1243 15.98 20.18 33.20
CA GLY A 1243 15.46 20.43 34.54
C GLY A 1243 14.17 19.68 34.89
N GLU A 1244 13.56 18.95 33.96
CA GLU A 1244 12.39 18.11 34.22
C GLU A 1244 12.81 16.74 34.73
N SER A 1245 12.19 16.27 35.81
CA SER A 1245 12.45 14.93 36.35
C SER A 1245 11.89 13.86 35.40
N ILE A 1246 12.71 12.85 35.11
CA ILE A 1246 12.39 11.81 34.14
C ILE A 1246 11.95 10.53 34.82
N ASN A 1247 10.88 9.92 34.28
CA ASN A 1247 10.47 8.59 34.69
C ASN A 1247 11.50 7.53 34.22
N LEU A 1248 12.17 6.90 35.18
CA LEU A 1248 13.15 5.84 34.95
C LEU A 1248 12.53 4.42 35.00
N GLN A 1249 11.20 4.30 34.99
CA GLN A 1249 10.53 3.02 34.79
C GLN A 1249 10.76 2.52 33.37
N THR A 1250 11.00 1.21 33.26
CA THR A 1250 11.22 0.54 31.97
C THR A 1250 10.40 -0.73 31.92
N ARG A 1251 10.25 -1.30 30.72
CA ARG A 1251 9.57 -2.60 30.54
C ARG A 1251 10.23 -3.70 31.39
N GLN A 1252 11.56 -3.69 31.53
CA GLN A 1252 12.27 -4.64 32.39
C GLN A 1252 11.89 -4.48 33.87
N LYS A 1253 11.83 -3.24 34.37
CA LYS A 1253 11.43 -2.95 35.76
C LYS A 1253 9.96 -3.31 36.01
N GLN A 1254 9.06 -2.97 35.10
CA GLN A 1254 7.64 -3.33 35.18
C GLN A 1254 7.45 -4.85 35.24
N LEU A 1255 8.18 -5.61 34.42
CA LEU A 1255 8.15 -7.07 34.45
C LEU A 1255 8.74 -7.61 35.76
N TYR A 1256 9.87 -7.06 36.22
CA TYR A 1256 10.48 -7.42 37.50
C TYR A 1256 9.51 -7.21 38.65
N GLU A 1257 8.90 -6.02 38.77
CA GLU A 1257 7.92 -5.68 39.81
C GLU A 1257 6.68 -6.60 39.73
N ARG A 1258 6.14 -6.80 38.53
CA ARG A 1258 5.00 -7.71 38.29
C ARG A 1258 5.29 -9.12 38.76
N TYR A 1259 6.45 -9.69 38.41
CA TYR A 1259 6.76 -11.08 38.77
C TYR A 1259 7.35 -11.23 40.17
N GLN A 1260 7.92 -10.17 40.76
CA GLN A 1260 8.29 -10.13 42.17
C GLN A 1260 7.05 -10.15 43.08
N SER A 1261 5.95 -9.56 42.62
CA SER A 1261 4.64 -9.61 43.31
C SER A 1261 3.96 -10.98 43.22
N ARG A 1262 4.46 -11.91 42.39
CA ARG A 1262 3.92 -13.27 42.30
C ARG A 1262 4.08 -13.97 43.65
N PRO A 1263 3.01 -14.59 44.20
CA PRO A 1263 3.12 -15.33 45.45
C PRO A 1263 4.24 -16.37 45.39
N LYS A 1264 5.16 -16.33 46.37
CA LYS A 1264 6.17 -17.37 46.55
C LYS A 1264 5.44 -18.66 46.95
N LYS A 1265 5.69 -19.74 46.21
CA LYS A 1265 5.18 -21.08 46.56
C LYS A 1265 5.98 -21.68 47.69
#